data_AF-A0A7Z9UBL0-F1
#
_entry.id   AF-A0A7Z9UBL0-F1
#
_cell.length_a   1.000
_cell.length_b   1.000
_cell.length_c   1.000
_cell.angle_alpha   90.00
_cell.angle_beta   90.00
_cell.angle_gamma   90.00
#
_symmetry.space_group_name_H-M   'P 1'
#
loop_
_entity.id
_entity.type
_entity.pdbx_description
1 polymer ?
#
loop_
_entity_poly.entity_id
_entity_poly.type
_entity_poly.pdbx_seq_one_letter_code
_entity_poly.pdbx_strand_id
1 'polypeptide(L)'
;ASATHQRGRGASLEDGSLIDILVLYSPQATTFAGGQAEIESLIMDGLDELNAATLDSGIPTVFRIVHTQEVAHDQSGSMGTQLTRLRTPGDGVLDEAHDLRDLYKADLVMLVISAGDVCGIANIGVGPGNTPTPQFGFSVVAASCMTAPVSAFAHEIGHNMGILHGYEENPCTNGASRFAKGYMAPDESFQTLMGVGAAPRVVRFSNPGVDMNGQPTGVAIGDPSAADSASAFAFAAPVVANYRSRDMNNNGILDDDEIVSGDLNDCNGNGYPDFADQDFNRNGVPDECDIAMGTSTDNDLDGIPDDAELSVIRVDPGATGTGLGDSWGDARTDLQDALELARASGDIEQLWLMHGTYLPSDQGHRARYFDIPGGVALLGGFDGTEAIADERSPSTARTILSGDQFQDDDGLLNREDNALHVVYIHDEPAPVVLDNLVIEHGNGDSEVNCGALMEFAGGVLVYNTDTTITNSEIRENTGLVSAGMVLINNSKTRIVGNHIHHNTAIDGTFYGSTGALEYRGWIGAVRVNTFYDGSDNVFANNLVEFNQDTDSVSGVSVVGCAPYFVNNVIARNSSLSSVSGSGLSAVLCEGFEVINCTITDNRAPNNQFGQRAGGFASNRSQVSVINSILWGNHPHLDAGDETAQFSESGVGVEHEFVNSVVEGWSGAFNGSGLDAD
;
A
#
# COMPACT_ATOMS: atom_id res chain seq x y z
N ALA A 1 -29.79 -56.54 -7.77
CA ALA A 1 -29.99 -56.39 -6.32
C ALA A 1 -28.86 -55.52 -5.79
N SER A 2 -29.24 -54.51 -5.02
CA SER A 2 -28.50 -53.33 -4.57
C SER A 2 -27.02 -53.51 -4.22
N ALA A 3 -26.17 -52.63 -4.76
CA ALA A 3 -24.91 -52.22 -4.16
C ALA A 3 -25.05 -50.74 -3.77
N THR A 4 -25.23 -50.49 -2.48
CA THR A 4 -25.23 -49.17 -1.86
C THR A 4 -23.81 -48.64 -1.75
N HIS A 5 -23.48 -47.61 -2.53
CA HIS A 5 -22.38 -46.70 -2.22
C HIS A 5 -22.79 -45.83 -1.03
N GLN A 6 -22.20 -46.08 0.15
CA GLN A 6 -22.07 -45.05 1.16
C GLN A 6 -20.96 -44.11 0.70
N ARG A 7 -21.33 -42.90 0.25
CA ARG A 7 -20.41 -41.77 0.20
C ARG A 7 -20.17 -41.35 1.66
N GLY A 8 -18.90 -41.28 2.06
CA GLY A 8 -18.51 -40.53 3.25
C GLY A 8 -18.89 -39.07 3.03
N ARG A 9 -19.71 -38.52 3.93
CA ARG A 9 -19.87 -37.08 4.09
C ARG A 9 -18.61 -36.60 4.80
N GLY A 10 -17.78 -35.83 4.10
CA GLY A 10 -16.80 -34.95 4.75
C GLY A 10 -17.56 -33.85 5.48
N ALA A 11 -17.01 -33.41 6.61
CA ALA A 11 -17.47 -32.25 7.36
C ALA A 11 -17.37 -30.98 6.50
N SER A 12 -18.26 -30.02 6.73
CA SER A 12 -18.36 -28.80 5.92
C SER A 12 -18.32 -27.57 6.83
N LEU A 13 -17.22 -26.81 6.77
CA LEU A 13 -17.27 -25.35 6.96
C LEU A 13 -18.42 -24.78 6.13
N GLU A 14 -19.05 -23.69 6.57
CA GLU A 14 -20.05 -23.02 5.75
C GLU A 14 -19.38 -22.59 4.44
N ASP A 15 -19.87 -23.11 3.32
CA ASP A 15 -19.22 -23.02 2.00
C ASP A 15 -19.52 -21.69 1.28
N GLY A 16 -20.10 -20.71 2.00
CA GLY A 16 -20.56 -19.45 1.44
C GLY A 16 -21.86 -19.56 0.63
N SER A 17 -22.55 -20.71 0.63
CA SER A 17 -23.85 -20.84 -0.03
C SER A 17 -24.99 -20.16 0.74
N LEU A 18 -24.81 -19.92 2.04
CA LEU A 18 -25.76 -19.23 2.91
C LEU A 18 -25.01 -18.19 3.75
N ILE A 19 -25.59 -16.99 3.89
CA ILE A 19 -25.10 -15.94 4.80
C ILE A 19 -26.30 -15.41 5.60
N ASP A 20 -26.14 -15.34 6.91
CA ASP A 20 -27.19 -14.93 7.85
C ASP A 20 -27.11 -13.44 8.20
N ILE A 21 -28.26 -12.77 8.19
CA ILE A 21 -28.38 -11.34 8.45
C ILE A 21 -29.30 -11.11 9.67
N LEU A 22 -28.84 -10.33 10.63
CA LEU A 22 -29.68 -9.69 11.65
C LEU A 22 -30.13 -8.34 11.13
N VAL A 23 -31.44 -8.08 11.10
CA VAL A 23 -31.96 -6.77 10.70
C VAL A 23 -32.63 -6.08 11.87
N LEU A 24 -32.03 -4.98 12.31
CA LEU A 24 -32.58 -4.10 13.33
C LEU A 24 -33.29 -2.93 12.66
N TYR A 25 -34.33 -2.38 13.28
CA TYR A 25 -34.99 -1.20 12.77
C TYR A 25 -35.44 -0.28 13.89
N SER A 26 -35.52 1.01 13.55
CA SER A 26 -35.88 2.04 14.51
C SER A 26 -37.39 2.29 14.60
N PRO A 27 -37.92 2.81 15.73
CA PRO A 27 -39.32 3.22 15.85
C PRO A 27 -39.78 4.24 14.79
N GLN A 28 -38.87 5.09 14.33
CA GLN A 28 -39.13 6.06 13.28
C GLN A 28 -39.25 5.37 11.91
N ALA A 29 -38.47 4.31 11.64
CA ALA A 29 -38.63 3.50 10.43
C ALA A 29 -39.97 2.76 10.43
N THR A 30 -40.38 2.21 11.58
CA THR A 30 -41.72 1.62 11.79
C THR A 30 -42.83 2.63 11.48
N THR A 31 -42.69 3.84 12.02
CA THR A 31 -43.66 4.92 11.77
C THR A 31 -43.69 5.32 10.29
N PHE A 32 -42.52 5.39 9.64
CA PHE A 32 -42.39 5.74 8.23
C PHE A 32 -43.06 4.71 7.31
N ALA A 33 -42.85 3.42 7.56
CA ALA A 33 -43.44 2.34 6.76
C ALA A 33 -44.97 2.21 6.97
N GLY A 34 -45.49 2.72 8.08
CA GLY A 34 -46.93 2.68 8.40
C GLY A 34 -47.31 1.67 9.49
N GLY A 35 -46.32 1.02 10.10
CA GLY A 35 -46.51 0.01 11.14
C GLY A 35 -45.40 -1.04 11.13
N GLN A 36 -45.42 -1.92 12.14
CA GLN A 36 -44.40 -2.98 12.29
C GLN A 36 -44.47 -4.00 11.15
N ALA A 37 -45.68 -4.41 10.77
CA ALA A 37 -45.86 -5.37 9.68
C ALA A 37 -45.36 -4.81 8.34
N GLU A 38 -45.52 -3.50 8.15
CA GLU A 38 -45.12 -2.81 6.93
C GLU A 38 -43.60 -2.63 6.83
N ILE A 39 -42.89 -2.31 7.93
CA ILE A 39 -41.42 -2.24 7.91
C ILE A 39 -40.80 -3.62 7.75
N GLU A 40 -41.34 -4.65 8.41
CA GLU A 40 -40.91 -6.04 8.24
C GLU A 40 -41.14 -6.53 6.81
N SER A 41 -42.26 -6.14 6.17
CA SER A 41 -42.50 -6.43 4.75
C SER A 41 -41.49 -5.74 3.84
N LEU A 42 -41.16 -4.48 4.11
CA LEU A 42 -40.16 -3.73 3.33
C LEU A 42 -38.75 -4.34 3.47
N ILE A 43 -38.40 -4.84 4.66
CA ILE A 43 -37.16 -5.56 4.91
C ILE A 43 -37.11 -6.85 4.07
N MET A 44 -38.20 -7.61 4.03
CA MET A 44 -38.29 -8.82 3.21
C MET A 44 -38.19 -8.51 1.70
N ASP A 45 -38.80 -7.42 1.23
CA ASP A 45 -38.64 -6.98 -0.17
C ASP A 45 -37.16 -6.66 -0.50
N GLY A 46 -36.43 -6.06 0.46
CA GLY A 46 -34.99 -5.81 0.33
C GLY A 46 -34.15 -7.09 0.25
N LEU A 47 -34.48 -8.10 1.07
CA LEU A 47 -33.85 -9.43 1.01
C LEU A 47 -34.13 -10.14 -0.32
N ASP A 48 -35.37 -10.06 -0.80
CA ASP A 48 -35.76 -10.65 -2.08
C ASP A 48 -35.00 -9.98 -3.25
N GLU A 49 -34.79 -8.66 -3.21
CA GLU A 49 -33.99 -7.95 -4.22
C GLU A 49 -32.50 -8.34 -4.17
N LEU A 50 -31.92 -8.49 -2.96
CA LEU A 50 -30.55 -8.96 -2.79
C LEU A 50 -30.36 -10.38 -3.36
N ASN A 51 -31.25 -11.31 -3.02
CA ASN A 51 -31.19 -12.68 -3.53
C ASN A 51 -31.48 -12.77 -5.04
N ALA A 52 -32.31 -11.86 -5.58
CA ALA A 52 -32.47 -11.73 -7.02
C ALA A 52 -31.18 -11.22 -7.68
N ALA A 53 -30.50 -10.26 -7.07
CA ALA A 53 -29.25 -9.70 -7.60
C ALA A 53 -28.11 -10.73 -7.65
N THR A 54 -27.94 -11.56 -6.60
CA THR A 54 -26.93 -12.63 -6.63
C THR A 54 -27.27 -13.67 -7.69
N LEU A 55 -28.53 -14.13 -7.74
CA LEU A 55 -28.99 -15.09 -8.72
C LEU A 55 -28.79 -14.60 -10.17
N ASP A 56 -29.25 -13.39 -10.48
CA ASP A 56 -29.18 -12.81 -11.82
C ASP A 56 -27.74 -12.46 -12.27
N SER A 57 -26.81 -12.41 -11.32
CA SER A 57 -25.37 -12.23 -11.55
C SER A 57 -24.58 -13.54 -11.55
N GLY A 58 -25.24 -14.70 -11.43
CA GLY A 58 -24.57 -16.00 -11.42
C GLY A 58 -23.79 -16.30 -10.14
N ILE A 59 -24.14 -15.64 -9.03
CA ILE A 59 -23.53 -15.81 -7.71
C ILE A 59 -24.37 -16.84 -6.94
N PRO A 60 -23.76 -17.94 -6.44
CA PRO A 60 -24.51 -19.03 -5.81
C PRO A 60 -24.95 -18.76 -4.36
N THR A 61 -24.46 -17.68 -3.75
CA THR A 61 -24.75 -17.29 -2.36
C THR A 61 -26.20 -16.82 -2.19
N VAL A 62 -26.85 -17.36 -1.16
CA VAL A 62 -28.19 -16.97 -0.71
C VAL A 62 -28.07 -16.29 0.65
N PHE A 63 -28.85 -15.24 0.86
CA PHE A 63 -28.95 -14.55 2.14
C PHE A 63 -30.24 -14.91 2.86
N ARG A 64 -30.18 -15.03 4.19
CA ARG A 64 -31.32 -15.30 5.06
C ARG A 64 -31.33 -14.32 6.22
N ILE A 65 -32.50 -13.78 6.53
CA ILE A 65 -32.69 -13.03 7.77
C ILE A 65 -32.97 -14.03 8.90
N VAL A 66 -32.14 -14.02 9.93
CA VAL A 66 -32.29 -14.91 11.11
C VAL A 66 -33.16 -14.31 12.19
N HIS A 67 -33.19 -12.97 12.29
CA HIS A 67 -34.03 -12.26 13.24
C HIS A 67 -34.28 -10.82 12.79
N THR A 68 -35.44 -10.28 13.16
CA THR A 68 -35.77 -8.86 13.00
C THR A 68 -36.26 -8.27 14.31
N GLN A 69 -35.80 -7.07 14.66
CA GLN A 69 -36.21 -6.44 15.92
C GLN A 69 -36.22 -4.91 15.87
N GLU A 70 -37.27 -4.31 16.46
CA GLU A 70 -37.29 -2.88 16.73
C GLU A 70 -36.35 -2.56 17.91
N VAL A 71 -35.41 -1.63 17.71
CA VAL A 71 -34.45 -1.18 18.72
C VAL A 71 -34.57 0.33 18.95
N ALA A 72 -34.51 0.75 20.21
CA ALA A 72 -34.62 2.16 20.55
C ALA A 72 -33.35 2.89 20.11
N HIS A 73 -33.47 3.79 19.13
CA HIS A 73 -32.31 4.43 18.52
C HIS A 73 -32.47 5.92 18.31
N ASP A 74 -31.44 6.70 18.66
CA ASP A 74 -31.35 8.12 18.32
C ASP A 74 -30.77 8.28 16.90
N GLN A 75 -31.59 8.80 15.99
CA GLN A 75 -31.22 9.07 14.59
C GLN A 75 -30.60 10.46 14.37
N SER A 76 -30.18 11.15 15.43
CA SER A 76 -29.44 12.41 15.28
C SER A 76 -28.09 12.17 14.60
N GLY A 77 -27.68 13.08 13.69
CA GLY A 77 -26.39 13.01 12.99
C GLY A 77 -26.48 12.48 11.55
N SER A 78 -25.33 12.16 10.96
CA SER A 78 -25.20 11.60 9.60
C SER A 78 -25.35 10.08 9.59
N MET A 79 -25.45 9.48 8.41
CA MET A 79 -25.46 8.01 8.27
C MET A 79 -24.17 7.36 8.77
N GLY A 80 -23.02 8.01 8.56
CA GLY A 80 -21.75 7.57 9.15
C GLY A 80 -21.75 7.60 10.68
N THR A 81 -22.49 8.54 11.29
CA THR A 81 -22.70 8.55 12.75
C THR A 81 -23.55 7.35 13.18
N GLN A 82 -24.60 7.01 12.41
CA GLN A 82 -25.45 5.85 12.71
C GLN A 82 -24.66 4.54 12.61
N LEU A 83 -23.85 4.37 11.56
CA LEU A 83 -23.02 3.19 11.38
C LEU A 83 -21.97 3.06 12.49
N THR A 84 -21.37 4.18 12.90
CA THR A 84 -20.41 4.17 14.03
C THR A 84 -21.08 3.71 15.32
N ARG A 85 -22.27 4.22 15.63
CA ARG A 85 -23.06 3.79 16.80
C ARG A 85 -23.45 2.31 16.73
N LEU A 86 -23.86 1.83 15.55
CA LEU A 86 -24.26 0.42 15.38
C LEU A 86 -23.09 -0.55 15.56
N ARG A 87 -21.89 -0.17 15.11
CA ARG A 87 -20.71 -1.03 15.08
C ARG A 87 -19.92 -1.02 16.39
N THR A 88 -19.96 0.07 17.15
CA THR A 88 -19.05 0.27 18.29
C THR A 88 -19.65 -0.37 19.53
N PRO A 89 -19.09 -1.48 20.04
CA PRO A 89 -19.61 -2.10 21.26
C PRO A 89 -19.19 -1.30 22.50
N GLY A 90 -20.01 -1.32 23.54
CA GLY A 90 -19.68 -0.84 24.88
C GLY A 90 -19.71 0.67 25.05
N ASP A 91 -20.28 1.42 24.09
CA ASP A 91 -20.39 2.88 24.15
C ASP A 91 -21.73 3.35 24.78
N GLY A 92 -22.63 2.41 25.10
CA GLY A 92 -23.94 2.68 25.67
C GLY A 92 -25.04 2.95 24.64
N VAL A 93 -24.75 2.79 23.33
CA VAL A 93 -25.68 3.08 22.24
C VAL A 93 -25.77 1.87 21.30
N LEU A 94 -26.95 1.25 21.20
CA LEU A 94 -27.17 0.06 20.37
C LEU A 94 -26.27 -1.13 20.71
N ASP A 95 -25.70 -1.19 21.92
CA ASP A 95 -24.92 -2.33 22.39
C ASP A 95 -25.69 -3.65 22.25
N GLU A 96 -27.04 -3.61 22.40
CA GLU A 96 -27.89 -4.78 22.21
C GLU A 96 -27.79 -5.40 20.81
N ALA A 97 -27.31 -4.67 19.81
CA ALA A 97 -27.12 -5.18 18.45
C ALA A 97 -26.06 -6.29 18.40
N HIS A 98 -24.99 -6.16 19.20
CA HIS A 98 -23.92 -7.15 19.27
C HIS A 98 -24.40 -8.42 19.98
N ASP A 99 -25.07 -8.26 21.13
CA ASP A 99 -25.70 -9.37 21.85
C ASP A 99 -26.68 -10.16 20.96
N LEU A 100 -27.51 -9.44 20.18
CA LEU A 100 -28.44 -10.06 19.24
C LEU A 100 -27.72 -10.73 18.07
N ARG A 101 -26.64 -10.13 17.55
CA ARG A 101 -25.85 -10.70 16.45
C ARG A 101 -25.27 -12.06 16.86
N ASP A 102 -24.73 -12.13 18.07
CA ASP A 102 -24.14 -13.35 18.62
C ASP A 102 -25.23 -14.36 18.99
N LEU A 103 -26.33 -13.92 19.60
CA LEU A 103 -27.47 -14.78 19.97
C LEU A 103 -28.10 -15.49 18.76
N TYR A 104 -28.24 -14.79 17.64
CA TYR A 104 -28.86 -15.36 16.43
C TYR A 104 -27.84 -15.88 15.41
N LYS A 105 -26.55 -15.87 15.75
CA LYS A 105 -25.44 -16.30 14.88
C LYS A 105 -25.55 -15.65 13.50
N ALA A 106 -25.65 -14.32 13.50
CA ALA A 106 -25.80 -13.53 12.28
C ALA A 106 -24.44 -13.07 11.75
N ASP A 107 -24.10 -13.48 10.53
CA ASP A 107 -22.86 -13.09 9.87
C ASP A 107 -22.77 -11.59 9.62
N LEU A 108 -23.90 -10.97 9.26
CA LEU A 108 -24.01 -9.54 8.98
C LEU A 108 -25.12 -8.89 9.81
N VAL A 109 -24.96 -7.60 10.11
CA VAL A 109 -25.97 -6.79 10.81
C VAL A 109 -26.34 -5.58 9.96
N MET A 110 -27.64 -5.36 9.78
CA MET A 110 -28.16 -4.16 9.13
C MET A 110 -29.11 -3.40 10.04
N LEU A 111 -28.93 -2.09 10.15
CA LEU A 111 -29.87 -1.18 10.79
C LEU A 111 -30.69 -0.41 9.76
N VAL A 112 -32.02 -0.50 9.86
CA VAL A 112 -32.96 0.27 9.06
C VAL A 112 -33.47 1.48 9.84
N ILE A 113 -33.17 2.67 9.32
CA ILE A 113 -33.66 3.94 9.87
C ILE A 113 -34.69 4.57 8.94
N SER A 114 -35.34 5.65 9.36
CA SER A 114 -36.40 6.27 8.55
C SER A 114 -35.88 6.95 7.29
N ALA A 115 -34.85 7.78 7.42
CA ALA A 115 -34.19 8.53 6.35
C ALA A 115 -32.85 9.10 6.84
N GLY A 116 -31.99 9.56 5.92
CA GLY A 116 -30.94 10.51 6.26
C GLY A 116 -30.21 11.12 5.07
N ASP A 117 -28.96 11.52 5.26
CA ASP A 117 -28.18 12.33 4.31
C ASP A 117 -27.72 11.58 3.06
N VAL A 118 -27.61 10.25 3.16
CA VAL A 118 -27.43 9.31 2.05
C VAL A 118 -28.41 8.13 2.18
N CYS A 119 -28.55 7.33 1.12
CA CYS A 119 -29.49 6.20 1.11
C CYS A 119 -29.04 5.00 1.95
N GLY A 120 -27.73 4.85 2.13
CA GLY A 120 -27.13 3.82 2.96
C GLY A 120 -25.65 4.10 3.16
N ILE A 121 -25.06 3.40 4.12
CA ILE A 121 -23.62 3.32 4.31
C ILE A 121 -23.30 1.98 4.96
N ALA A 122 -22.21 1.37 4.50
CA ALA A 122 -21.72 0.12 5.02
C ALA A 122 -20.23 0.18 5.24
N ASN A 123 -19.76 -0.73 6.07
CA ASN A 123 -18.37 -1.06 6.13
C ASN A 123 -17.98 -2.05 5.03
N ILE A 124 -16.73 -1.94 4.58
CA ILE A 124 -16.08 -3.00 3.79
C ILE A 124 -15.82 -4.16 4.74
N GLY A 125 -16.74 -5.12 4.69
CA GLY A 125 -16.80 -6.22 5.64
C GLY A 125 -15.84 -7.34 5.31
N VAL A 126 -15.10 -7.27 4.19
CA VAL A 126 -13.99 -8.18 3.83
C VAL A 126 -12.89 -7.33 3.20
N GLY A 127 -11.70 -7.33 3.80
CA GLY A 127 -10.56 -6.54 3.34
C GLY A 127 -9.83 -7.17 2.15
N PRO A 128 -8.83 -6.47 1.57
CA PRO A 128 -7.94 -7.02 0.56
C PRO A 128 -7.37 -8.39 0.96
N GLY A 129 -7.14 -9.26 -0.03
CA GLY A 129 -6.70 -10.65 0.21
C GLY A 129 -7.79 -11.56 0.80
N ASN A 130 -9.04 -11.10 0.87
CA ASN A 130 -10.15 -11.73 1.59
C ASN A 130 -9.94 -11.80 3.11
N THR A 131 -9.25 -10.80 3.67
CA THR A 131 -9.01 -10.70 5.11
C THR A 131 -10.35 -10.60 5.86
N PRO A 132 -10.67 -11.53 6.78
CA PRO A 132 -11.90 -11.49 7.58
C PRO A 132 -11.89 -10.27 8.50
N THR A 133 -12.97 -9.46 8.46
CA THR A 133 -13.16 -8.32 9.36
C THR A 133 -14.57 -8.35 9.97
N PRO A 134 -14.89 -9.35 10.82
CA PRO A 134 -16.23 -9.51 11.39
C PRO A 134 -16.74 -8.26 12.15
N GLN A 135 -15.84 -7.46 12.74
CA GLN A 135 -16.13 -6.15 13.35
C GLN A 135 -16.64 -5.10 12.36
N PHE A 136 -16.54 -5.35 11.06
CA PHE A 136 -16.97 -4.50 9.95
C PHE A 136 -18.14 -5.10 9.16
N GLY A 137 -18.75 -6.20 9.62
CA GLY A 137 -19.97 -6.79 9.05
C GLY A 137 -21.25 -6.00 9.36
N PHE A 138 -21.22 -4.68 9.26
CA PHE A 138 -22.32 -3.78 9.64
C PHE A 138 -22.71 -2.83 8.50
N SER A 139 -24.00 -2.54 8.38
CA SER A 139 -24.54 -1.56 7.45
C SER A 139 -25.75 -0.81 8.01
N VAL A 140 -25.99 0.40 7.50
CA VAL A 140 -27.17 1.20 7.81
C VAL A 140 -27.85 1.63 6.52
N VAL A 141 -29.16 1.46 6.45
CA VAL A 141 -29.97 1.86 5.29
C VAL A 141 -31.15 2.73 5.69
N ALA A 142 -31.52 3.65 4.80
CA ALA A 142 -32.74 4.43 4.93
C ALA A 142 -33.92 3.66 4.32
N ALA A 143 -34.99 3.48 5.09
CA ALA A 143 -36.24 2.88 4.62
C ALA A 143 -36.80 3.62 3.38
N SER A 144 -36.58 4.94 3.29
CA SER A 144 -36.96 5.74 2.12
C SER A 144 -36.23 5.36 0.81
N CYS A 145 -35.14 4.60 0.90
CA CYS A 145 -34.33 4.14 -0.23
C CYS A 145 -34.31 2.61 -0.40
N MET A 146 -35.16 1.88 0.33
CA MET A 146 -35.28 0.42 0.19
C MET A 146 -36.23 -0.01 -0.92
N THR A 147 -36.99 0.91 -1.51
CA THR A 147 -37.86 0.61 -2.65
C THR A 147 -37.17 0.89 -3.97
N ALA A 148 -37.39 0.03 -4.97
CA ALA A 148 -36.93 0.12 -6.36
C ALA A 148 -36.88 1.57 -6.94
N PRO A 149 -35.95 1.87 -7.86
CA PRO A 149 -35.18 0.91 -8.68
C PRO A 149 -33.80 0.52 -8.14
N VAL A 150 -33.43 0.93 -6.93
CA VAL A 150 -32.10 0.63 -6.36
C VAL A 150 -32.24 0.34 -4.88
N SER A 151 -32.35 -0.93 -4.49
CA SER A 151 -32.33 -1.28 -3.09
C SER A 151 -30.97 -0.94 -2.47
N ALA A 152 -30.96 0.10 -1.63
CA ALA A 152 -29.81 0.40 -0.77
C ALA A 152 -29.42 -0.83 0.08
N PHE A 153 -30.39 -1.68 0.44
CA PHE A 153 -30.15 -2.94 1.16
C PHE A 153 -29.13 -3.82 0.42
N ALA A 154 -29.36 -4.09 -0.87
CA ALA A 154 -28.46 -4.95 -1.65
C ALA A 154 -27.10 -4.28 -1.92
N HIS A 155 -27.09 -2.96 -2.13
CA HIS A 155 -25.87 -2.19 -2.34
C HIS A 155 -24.95 -2.22 -1.10
N GLU A 156 -25.51 -1.95 0.08
CA GLU A 156 -24.76 -1.95 1.33
C GLU A 156 -24.27 -3.35 1.72
N ILE A 157 -25.04 -4.41 1.46
CA ILE A 157 -24.54 -5.78 1.61
C ILE A 157 -23.38 -6.04 0.63
N GLY A 158 -23.43 -5.51 -0.59
CA GLY A 158 -22.31 -5.56 -1.53
C GLY A 158 -21.00 -5.02 -0.93
N HIS A 159 -21.05 -3.87 -0.26
CA HIS A 159 -19.91 -3.33 0.50
C HIS A 159 -19.48 -4.26 1.64
N ASN A 160 -20.42 -4.83 2.42
CA ASN A 160 -20.09 -5.82 3.45
C ASN A 160 -19.40 -7.08 2.87
N MET A 161 -19.70 -7.44 1.63
CA MET A 161 -19.02 -8.52 0.89
C MET A 161 -17.69 -8.09 0.25
N GLY A 162 -17.23 -6.87 0.53
CA GLY A 162 -15.96 -6.35 0.06
C GLY A 162 -15.99 -5.73 -1.34
N ILE A 163 -17.15 -5.38 -1.88
CA ILE A 163 -17.25 -4.82 -3.23
C ILE A 163 -17.25 -3.30 -3.15
N LEU A 164 -16.32 -2.66 -3.86
CA LEU A 164 -16.27 -1.22 -4.00
C LEU A 164 -17.18 -0.72 -5.13
N HIS A 165 -17.34 0.60 -5.18
CA HIS A 165 -17.82 1.28 -6.36
C HIS A 165 -16.93 1.03 -7.60
N GLY A 166 -17.43 1.38 -8.78
CA GLY A 166 -16.76 1.16 -10.07
C GLY A 166 -15.35 1.76 -10.18
N TYR A 167 -14.60 1.29 -11.19
CA TYR A 167 -13.22 1.71 -11.46
C TYR A 167 -13.09 3.23 -11.62
N GLU A 168 -14.11 3.89 -12.15
CA GLU A 168 -14.14 5.34 -12.40
C GLU A 168 -13.98 6.17 -11.11
N GLU A 169 -14.46 5.65 -9.98
CA GLU A 169 -14.36 6.30 -8.67
C GLU A 169 -13.16 5.75 -7.87
N ASN A 170 -12.81 4.49 -8.07
CA ASN A 170 -11.77 3.80 -7.32
C ASN A 170 -10.73 3.16 -8.24
N PRO A 171 -9.95 3.92 -9.04
CA PRO A 171 -9.00 3.33 -9.97
C PRO A 171 -7.79 2.70 -9.25
N CYS A 172 -7.50 3.17 -8.03
CA CYS A 172 -6.29 2.85 -7.26
C CYS A 172 -6.61 2.08 -5.95
N THR A 173 -7.89 1.89 -5.58
CA THR A 173 -8.32 1.29 -4.29
C THR A 173 -8.89 -0.13 -4.50
N ASN A 174 -8.54 -1.07 -3.63
CA ASN A 174 -9.03 -2.46 -3.68
C ASN A 174 -10.16 -2.69 -2.67
N GLY A 175 -11.16 -3.49 -3.07
CA GLY A 175 -12.12 -4.10 -2.13
C GLY A 175 -11.55 -5.39 -1.56
N ALA A 176 -12.38 -6.42 -1.40
CA ALA A 176 -11.92 -7.79 -1.09
C ALA A 176 -10.89 -8.30 -2.11
N SER A 177 -11.02 -7.87 -3.36
CA SER A 177 -10.05 -8.09 -4.43
C SER A 177 -10.02 -6.90 -5.39
N ARG A 178 -9.02 -6.86 -6.29
CA ARG A 178 -8.88 -5.80 -7.30
C ARG A 178 -10.08 -5.66 -8.25
N PHE A 179 -10.80 -6.77 -8.48
CA PHE A 179 -11.95 -6.85 -9.40
C PHE A 179 -13.29 -6.77 -8.65
N ALA A 180 -13.28 -6.63 -7.31
CA ALA A 180 -14.45 -6.42 -6.48
C ALA A 180 -14.98 -4.98 -6.67
N LYS A 181 -15.51 -4.69 -7.87
CA LYS A 181 -15.95 -3.36 -8.28
C LYS A 181 -17.27 -3.40 -9.02
N GLY A 182 -18.03 -2.33 -8.90
CA GLY A 182 -19.14 -2.04 -9.79
C GLY A 182 -18.74 -1.83 -11.25
N TYR A 183 -19.73 -1.84 -12.11
CA TYR A 183 -19.59 -1.69 -13.56
C TYR A 183 -20.69 -0.80 -14.13
N MET A 184 -20.33 0.06 -15.08
CA MET A 184 -21.25 0.78 -15.96
C MET A 184 -20.96 0.39 -17.42
N ALA A 185 -22.01 0.10 -18.19
CA ALA A 185 -21.86 -0.21 -19.61
C ALA A 185 -21.32 1.02 -20.37
N PRO A 186 -20.35 0.85 -21.31
CA PRO A 186 -19.76 1.96 -22.06
C PRO A 186 -20.74 2.80 -22.89
N ASP A 187 -21.89 2.21 -23.26
CA ASP A 187 -22.98 2.90 -23.97
C ASP A 187 -23.98 3.57 -23.02
N GLU A 188 -23.69 3.58 -21.72
CA GLU A 188 -24.52 4.09 -20.63
C GLU A 188 -25.93 3.50 -20.57
N SER A 189 -26.13 2.31 -21.16
CA SER A 189 -27.43 1.64 -21.17
C SER A 189 -27.85 1.12 -19.79
N PHE A 190 -26.90 0.74 -18.94
CA PHE A 190 -27.13 0.35 -17.56
C PHE A 190 -25.87 0.51 -16.69
N GLN A 191 -26.06 0.50 -15.37
CA GLN A 191 -25.02 0.26 -14.38
C GLN A 191 -25.45 -0.82 -13.39
N THR A 192 -24.50 -1.62 -12.91
CA THR A 192 -24.71 -2.63 -11.86
C THR A 192 -24.96 -1.99 -10.50
N LEU A 193 -25.33 -2.78 -9.49
CA LEU A 193 -25.66 -2.31 -8.14
C LEU A 193 -24.57 -1.39 -7.56
N MET A 194 -23.30 -1.77 -7.75
CA MET A 194 -22.13 -1.02 -7.26
C MET A 194 -21.57 -0.04 -8.31
N GLY A 195 -22.21 0.08 -9.47
CA GLY A 195 -21.76 0.96 -10.55
C GLY A 195 -21.90 2.44 -10.19
N VAL A 196 -21.06 3.25 -10.83
CA VAL A 196 -21.01 4.71 -10.68
C VAL A 196 -21.27 5.36 -12.03
N GLY A 197 -22.28 6.21 -12.09
CA GLY A 197 -22.60 6.97 -13.29
C GLY A 197 -24.06 7.34 -13.40
N ALA A 198 -24.44 7.89 -14.56
CA ALA A 198 -25.78 8.39 -14.83
C ALA A 198 -26.74 7.33 -15.42
N ALA A 199 -26.22 6.16 -15.79
CA ALA A 199 -27.00 5.09 -16.39
C ALA A 199 -28.07 4.55 -15.42
N PRO A 200 -29.19 3.99 -15.89
CA PRO A 200 -30.15 3.32 -15.02
C PRO A 200 -29.50 2.14 -14.30
N ARG A 201 -29.65 2.06 -12.98
CA ARG A 201 -29.10 0.96 -12.21
C ARG A 201 -29.98 -0.29 -12.33
N VAL A 202 -29.34 -1.45 -12.36
CA VAL A 202 -30.00 -2.76 -12.48
C VAL A 202 -29.67 -3.63 -11.27
N VAL A 203 -30.58 -4.52 -10.93
CA VAL A 203 -30.48 -5.49 -9.81
C VAL A 203 -29.52 -6.62 -10.20
N ARG A 204 -28.24 -6.28 -10.39
CA ARG A 204 -27.14 -7.20 -10.69
C ARG A 204 -25.85 -6.67 -10.10
N PHE A 205 -25.06 -7.54 -9.49
CA PHE A 205 -23.62 -7.33 -9.29
C PHE A 205 -22.85 -7.56 -10.60
N SER A 206 -21.64 -7.02 -10.70
CA SER A 206 -20.85 -7.15 -11.92
C SER A 206 -20.38 -8.58 -12.15
N ASN A 207 -20.48 -9.05 -13.40
CA ASN A 207 -20.01 -10.36 -13.84
C ASN A 207 -19.75 -10.33 -15.37
N PRO A 208 -18.51 -10.44 -15.84
CA PRO A 208 -18.18 -10.41 -17.27
C PRO A 208 -18.72 -11.62 -18.05
N GLY A 209 -19.07 -12.72 -17.38
CA GLY A 209 -19.67 -13.90 -17.97
C GLY A 209 -21.19 -13.85 -18.11
N VAL A 210 -21.85 -12.79 -17.62
CA VAL A 210 -23.30 -12.58 -17.71
C VAL A 210 -23.60 -11.48 -18.72
N ASP A 211 -24.39 -11.80 -19.74
CA ASP A 211 -24.82 -10.84 -20.76
C ASP A 211 -26.15 -10.16 -20.41
N MET A 212 -26.21 -8.85 -20.57
CA MET A 212 -27.43 -8.06 -20.53
C MET A 212 -27.55 -7.20 -21.79
N ASN A 213 -28.61 -7.40 -22.56
CA ASN A 213 -28.89 -6.68 -23.81
C ASN A 213 -27.74 -6.73 -24.85
N GLY A 214 -26.95 -7.81 -24.83
CA GLY A 214 -25.82 -8.00 -25.75
C GLY A 214 -24.52 -7.30 -25.33
N GLN A 215 -24.43 -6.84 -24.07
CA GLN A 215 -23.22 -6.36 -23.43
C GLN A 215 -22.96 -7.18 -22.15
N PRO A 216 -21.70 -7.48 -21.80
CA PRO A 216 -21.38 -8.11 -20.52
C PRO A 216 -21.75 -7.17 -19.37
N THR A 217 -22.13 -7.72 -18.21
CA THR A 217 -22.42 -6.93 -17.00
C THR A 217 -21.19 -6.69 -16.14
N GLY A 218 -19.98 -6.78 -16.71
CA GLY A 218 -18.71 -6.59 -16.02
C GLY A 218 -17.54 -6.57 -16.99
N VAL A 219 -16.34 -6.44 -16.44
CA VAL A 219 -15.08 -6.48 -17.19
C VAL A 219 -14.25 -7.64 -16.65
N ALA A 220 -13.69 -8.44 -17.56
CA ALA A 220 -12.95 -9.66 -17.23
C ALA A 220 -11.75 -9.40 -16.32
N ILE A 221 -11.50 -10.33 -15.40
CA ILE A 221 -10.26 -10.37 -14.62
C ILE A 221 -9.08 -10.47 -15.61
N GLY A 222 -8.13 -9.54 -15.50
CA GLY A 222 -7.03 -9.37 -16.46
C GLY A 222 -7.03 -8.01 -17.16
N ASP A 223 -8.17 -7.32 -17.18
CA ASP A 223 -8.27 -5.96 -17.70
C ASP A 223 -7.98 -4.92 -16.59
N PRO A 224 -7.29 -3.80 -16.88
CA PRO A 224 -7.03 -2.74 -15.89
C PRO A 224 -8.29 -2.14 -15.25
N SER A 225 -9.44 -2.24 -15.93
CA SER A 225 -10.75 -1.79 -15.46
C SER A 225 -11.66 -2.93 -14.98
N ALA A 226 -11.07 -4.09 -14.61
CA ALA A 226 -11.80 -5.28 -14.20
C ALA A 226 -12.90 -5.00 -13.17
N ALA A 227 -14.09 -5.55 -13.44
CA ALA A 227 -15.27 -5.41 -12.62
C ALA A 227 -16.02 -6.75 -12.65
N ASP A 228 -15.74 -7.58 -11.65
CA ASP A 228 -16.25 -8.95 -11.51
C ASP A 228 -16.58 -9.25 -10.04
N SER A 229 -17.64 -8.61 -9.56
CA SER A 229 -18.19 -8.87 -8.23
C SER A 229 -18.53 -10.34 -8.01
N ALA A 230 -18.93 -11.08 -9.05
CA ALA A 230 -19.29 -12.49 -8.90
C ALA A 230 -18.10 -13.36 -8.50
N SER A 231 -16.94 -13.15 -9.14
CA SER A 231 -15.70 -13.78 -8.70
C SER A 231 -15.31 -13.30 -7.30
N ALA A 232 -15.54 -12.03 -6.94
CA ALA A 232 -15.20 -11.51 -5.61
C ALA A 232 -16.05 -12.18 -4.50
N PHE A 233 -17.35 -12.36 -4.77
CA PHE A 233 -18.26 -13.11 -3.91
C PHE A 233 -17.80 -14.55 -3.68
N ALA A 234 -17.22 -15.23 -4.68
CA ALA A 234 -16.77 -16.61 -4.51
C ALA A 234 -15.66 -16.75 -3.46
N PHE A 235 -14.87 -15.68 -3.22
CA PHE A 235 -13.86 -15.64 -2.17
C PHE A 235 -14.39 -15.06 -0.86
N ALA A 236 -15.20 -14.00 -0.94
CA ALA A 236 -15.74 -13.32 0.23
C ALA A 236 -16.85 -14.13 0.94
N ALA A 237 -17.67 -14.88 0.21
CA ALA A 237 -18.83 -15.58 0.80
C ALA A 237 -18.44 -16.65 1.82
N PRO A 238 -17.44 -17.54 1.57
CA PRO A 238 -16.96 -18.45 2.60
C PRO A 238 -16.38 -17.72 3.81
N VAL A 239 -15.75 -16.55 3.63
CA VAL A 239 -15.21 -15.76 4.74
C VAL A 239 -16.35 -15.20 5.61
N VAL A 240 -17.31 -14.53 4.97
CA VAL A 240 -18.44 -13.88 5.68
C VAL A 240 -19.38 -14.90 6.31
N ALA A 241 -19.70 -16.01 5.64
CA ALA A 241 -20.55 -17.07 6.18
C ALA A 241 -19.96 -17.75 7.44
N ASN A 242 -18.68 -17.53 7.71
CA ASN A 242 -18.02 -18.03 8.92
C ASN A 242 -17.79 -16.91 9.95
N TYR A 243 -18.39 -15.73 9.78
CA TYR A 243 -18.32 -14.67 10.79
C TYR A 243 -18.98 -15.10 12.09
N ARG A 244 -19.98 -15.97 12.04
CA ARG A 244 -20.63 -16.56 13.21
C ARG A 244 -20.93 -18.06 12.99
N SER A 245 -19.88 -18.85 12.70
CA SER A 245 -19.95 -20.30 12.41
C SER A 245 -20.64 -21.12 13.51
N ARG A 246 -21.30 -22.23 13.14
CA ARG A 246 -22.21 -23.02 14.01
C ARG A 246 -21.76 -24.46 14.34
N ASP A 247 -20.68 -24.97 13.73
CA ASP A 247 -20.04 -26.28 14.00
C ASP A 247 -18.55 -26.16 13.65
N MET A 248 -17.80 -25.50 14.54
CA MET A 248 -16.43 -25.09 14.32
C MET A 248 -15.45 -26.25 14.49
N ASN A 249 -15.78 -27.27 15.29
CA ASN A 249 -14.97 -28.49 15.40
C ASN A 249 -15.30 -29.56 14.34
N ASN A 250 -16.31 -29.33 13.50
CA ASN A 250 -16.70 -30.16 12.37
C ASN A 250 -17.06 -31.61 12.76
N ASN A 251 -17.55 -31.83 13.98
CA ASN A 251 -17.88 -33.16 14.48
C ASN A 251 -19.34 -33.58 14.18
N GLY A 252 -20.13 -32.68 13.62
CA GLY A 252 -21.53 -32.91 13.23
C GLY A 252 -22.55 -32.67 14.35
N ILE A 253 -22.12 -32.04 15.44
CA ILE A 253 -22.94 -31.48 16.52
C ILE A 253 -22.73 -29.96 16.49
N LEU A 254 -23.78 -29.18 16.75
CA LEU A 254 -23.62 -27.73 16.82
C LEU A 254 -22.89 -27.37 18.12
N ASP A 255 -21.91 -26.47 18.04
CA ASP A 255 -21.07 -26.11 19.20
C ASP A 255 -21.90 -25.60 20.38
N ASP A 256 -23.01 -24.89 20.12
CA ASP A 256 -23.94 -24.40 21.16
C ASP A 256 -24.48 -25.55 22.04
N ASP A 257 -24.72 -26.74 21.46
CA ASP A 257 -25.17 -27.92 22.21
C ASP A 257 -24.02 -28.57 23.00
N GLU A 258 -22.79 -28.46 22.51
CA GLU A 258 -21.59 -29.04 23.11
C GLU A 258 -21.07 -28.22 24.29
N ILE A 259 -21.19 -26.89 24.24
CA ILE A 259 -20.87 -25.99 25.35
C ILE A 259 -21.83 -26.23 26.53
N VAL A 260 -23.13 -26.32 26.26
CA VAL A 260 -24.15 -26.55 27.30
C VAL A 260 -23.99 -27.92 27.97
N SER A 261 -23.54 -28.93 27.21
CA SER A 261 -23.27 -30.27 27.74
C SER A 261 -21.91 -30.40 28.43
N GLY A 262 -21.04 -29.40 28.29
CA GLY A 262 -19.69 -29.35 28.86
C GLY A 262 -18.65 -30.17 28.08
N ASP A 263 -18.97 -30.53 26.84
CA ASP A 263 -18.07 -31.22 25.90
C ASP A 263 -17.09 -30.23 25.23
N LEU A 264 -17.43 -28.95 25.20
CA LEU A 264 -16.56 -27.83 24.83
C LEU A 264 -16.47 -26.82 25.97
N ASN A 265 -15.28 -26.23 26.16
CA ASN A 265 -15.09 -25.13 27.10
C ASN A 265 -15.54 -23.81 26.45
N ASP A 266 -16.10 -22.92 27.26
CA ASP A 266 -16.52 -21.57 26.92
C ASP A 266 -16.18 -20.70 28.15
N CYS A 267 -14.93 -20.24 28.21
CA CYS A 267 -14.36 -19.57 29.39
C CYS A 267 -14.87 -18.12 29.55
N ASN A 268 -15.20 -17.46 28.43
CA ASN A 268 -15.72 -16.09 28.36
C ASN A 268 -17.26 -16.04 28.46
N GLY A 269 -17.96 -17.18 28.30
CA GLY A 269 -19.41 -17.30 28.35
C GLY A 269 -20.13 -16.74 27.11
N ASN A 270 -19.43 -16.60 25.98
CA ASN A 270 -19.95 -15.99 24.76
C ASN A 270 -20.75 -16.97 23.87
N GLY A 271 -20.84 -18.25 24.27
CA GLY A 271 -21.50 -19.29 23.48
C GLY A 271 -20.69 -19.74 22.27
N TYR A 272 -19.38 -19.51 22.26
CA TYR A 272 -18.38 -20.08 21.35
C TYR A 272 -17.46 -21.02 22.14
N PRO A 273 -16.96 -22.10 21.52
CA PRO A 273 -15.94 -22.91 22.14
C PRO A 273 -14.61 -22.17 22.18
N ASP A 274 -13.87 -22.34 23.26
CA ASP A 274 -12.52 -21.77 23.46
C ASP A 274 -11.57 -22.02 22.26
N PHE A 275 -11.64 -23.17 21.59
CA PHE A 275 -10.74 -23.46 20.46
C PHE A 275 -11.01 -22.59 19.22
N ALA A 276 -12.16 -21.91 19.19
CA ALA A 276 -12.62 -21.11 18.07
C ALA A 276 -12.51 -19.60 18.33
N ASP A 277 -12.22 -19.21 19.57
CA ASP A 277 -11.84 -17.84 19.88
C ASP A 277 -10.40 -17.56 19.41
N GLN A 278 -10.00 -16.28 19.38
CA GLN A 278 -8.63 -15.90 19.06
C GLN A 278 -7.67 -16.47 20.10
N ASP A 279 -6.71 -17.25 19.63
CA ASP A 279 -5.59 -17.81 20.39
C ASP A 279 -4.33 -17.58 19.56
N PHE A 280 -3.85 -16.33 19.55
CA PHE A 280 -2.71 -15.92 18.74
C PHE A 280 -1.42 -16.60 19.23
N ASN A 281 -1.28 -16.90 20.53
CA ASN A 281 -0.10 -17.58 21.09
C ASN A 281 -0.15 -19.13 20.93
N ARG A 282 -1.28 -19.67 20.45
CA ARG A 282 -1.57 -21.09 20.18
C ARG A 282 -1.36 -21.99 21.40
N ASN A 283 -1.66 -21.49 22.59
CA ASN A 283 -1.49 -22.25 23.82
C ASN A 283 -2.72 -23.13 24.15
N GLY A 284 -3.80 -23.00 23.39
CA GLY A 284 -5.06 -23.72 23.54
C GLY A 284 -6.06 -23.06 24.50
N VAL A 285 -5.80 -21.82 24.91
CA VAL A 285 -6.68 -20.95 25.69
C VAL A 285 -6.90 -19.67 24.89
N PRO A 286 -8.13 -19.15 24.81
CA PRO A 286 -8.38 -17.87 24.15
C PRO A 286 -7.57 -16.76 24.80
N ASP A 287 -7.09 -15.85 23.99
CA ASP A 287 -6.33 -14.66 24.36
C ASP A 287 -7.05 -13.84 25.46
N GLU A 288 -8.35 -13.62 25.30
CA GLU A 288 -9.16 -12.90 26.30
C GLU A 288 -9.23 -13.64 27.65
N CYS A 289 -9.19 -14.97 27.62
CA CYS A 289 -9.18 -15.80 28.80
C CYS A 289 -7.79 -15.84 29.43
N ASP A 290 -6.72 -15.80 28.64
CA ASP A 290 -5.37 -15.67 29.14
C ASP A 290 -5.17 -14.34 29.89
N ILE A 291 -5.65 -13.24 29.31
CA ILE A 291 -5.59 -11.90 29.89
C ILE A 291 -6.46 -11.83 31.15
N ALA A 292 -7.71 -12.32 31.09
CA ALA A 292 -8.63 -12.30 32.22
C ALA A 292 -8.16 -13.17 33.40
N MET A 293 -7.51 -14.30 33.12
CA MET A 293 -6.92 -15.17 34.14
C MET A 293 -5.54 -14.70 34.63
N GLY A 294 -4.95 -13.72 33.95
CA GLY A 294 -3.61 -13.18 34.24
C GLY A 294 -2.49 -14.18 33.96
N THR A 295 -2.72 -15.13 33.04
CA THR A 295 -1.71 -16.09 32.55
C THR A 295 -0.80 -15.46 31.50
N SER A 296 -1.31 -14.49 30.74
CA SER A 296 -0.52 -13.62 29.84
C SER A 296 -0.77 -12.15 30.17
N THR A 297 0.17 -11.28 29.78
CA THR A 297 0.04 -9.83 29.92
C THR A 297 -0.46 -9.22 28.62
N ASP A 298 -1.26 -8.17 28.77
CA ASP A 298 -1.71 -7.28 27.70
C ASP A 298 -1.45 -5.87 28.25
N ASN A 299 -0.25 -5.34 27.95
CA ASN A 299 0.23 -4.12 28.57
C ASN A 299 -0.30 -2.86 27.89
N ASP A 300 -0.68 -2.95 26.62
CA ASP A 300 -1.18 -1.86 25.79
C ASP A 300 -2.71 -1.88 25.59
N LEU A 301 -3.38 -2.92 26.08
CA LEU A 301 -4.83 -3.09 26.18
C LEU A 301 -5.51 -3.26 24.82
N ASP A 302 -4.84 -3.90 23.87
CA ASP A 302 -5.36 -4.13 22.52
C ASP A 302 -6.20 -5.42 22.41
N GLY A 303 -6.14 -6.28 23.43
CA GLY A 303 -6.86 -7.56 23.52
C GLY A 303 -6.11 -8.76 22.94
N ILE A 304 -4.88 -8.58 22.46
CA ILE A 304 -3.95 -9.62 22.06
C ILE A 304 -2.89 -9.75 23.17
N PRO A 305 -2.52 -10.97 23.62
CA PRO A 305 -1.49 -11.11 24.62
C PRO A 305 -0.13 -10.69 24.06
N ASP A 306 0.68 -9.98 24.85
CA ASP A 306 2.02 -9.53 24.42
C ASP A 306 2.93 -10.70 23.97
N ASP A 307 2.64 -11.93 24.43
CA ASP A 307 3.36 -13.15 24.05
C ASP A 307 2.91 -13.77 22.72
N ALA A 308 1.84 -13.22 22.14
CA ALA A 308 1.23 -13.59 20.89
C ALA A 308 1.54 -12.59 19.75
N GLU A 309 1.92 -11.36 20.11
CA GLU A 309 2.30 -10.31 19.17
C GLU A 309 3.63 -10.62 18.46
N LEU A 310 3.60 -10.63 17.13
CA LEU A 310 4.79 -10.87 16.33
C LEU A 310 5.48 -9.55 15.99
N SER A 311 6.66 -9.31 16.56
CA SER A 311 7.50 -8.20 16.11
C SER A 311 8.22 -8.46 14.78
N VAL A 312 8.20 -9.71 14.29
CA VAL A 312 8.85 -10.12 13.05
C VAL A 312 7.92 -11.02 12.22
N ILE A 313 7.70 -10.65 10.96
CA ILE A 313 6.96 -11.45 9.97
C ILE A 313 7.89 -11.85 8.83
N ARG A 314 7.79 -13.10 8.40
CA ARG A 314 8.49 -13.64 7.22
C ARG A 314 7.57 -13.62 5.99
N VAL A 315 8.15 -13.23 4.85
CA VAL A 315 7.47 -13.20 3.56
C VAL A 315 8.25 -14.07 2.57
N ASP A 316 7.56 -15.01 1.95
CA ASP A 316 8.05 -15.92 0.92
C ASP A 316 6.91 -16.25 -0.07
N PRO A 317 6.97 -15.77 -1.32
CA PRO A 317 5.97 -16.08 -2.35
C PRO A 317 5.81 -17.57 -2.66
N GLY A 318 6.79 -18.40 -2.27
CA GLY A 318 6.78 -19.85 -2.42
C GLY A 318 6.27 -20.62 -1.20
N ALA A 319 5.91 -19.95 -0.10
CA ALA A 319 5.43 -20.60 1.10
C ALA A 319 4.09 -21.33 0.86
N THR A 320 3.87 -22.42 1.61
CA THR A 320 2.67 -23.28 1.47
C THR A 320 1.90 -23.44 2.78
N GLY A 321 2.25 -22.67 3.80
CA GLY A 321 1.61 -22.71 5.11
C GLY A 321 0.25 -22.00 5.12
N THR A 322 -0.20 -21.68 6.32
CA THR A 322 -1.42 -20.91 6.60
C THR A 322 -1.25 -19.41 6.35
N GLY A 323 -0.02 -18.90 6.31
CA GLY A 323 0.29 -17.51 5.97
C GLY A 323 0.30 -16.56 7.17
N LEU A 324 0.63 -17.05 8.37
CA LEU A 324 0.70 -16.22 9.56
C LEU A 324 2.02 -15.45 9.67
N GLY A 325 3.12 -15.96 9.11
CA GLY A 325 4.41 -15.25 9.06
C GLY A 325 5.37 -15.56 10.21
N ASP A 326 4.99 -16.43 11.14
CA ASP A 326 5.76 -16.79 12.35
C ASP A 326 7.04 -17.61 12.07
N SER A 327 7.12 -18.20 10.87
CA SER A 327 8.18 -19.11 10.44
C SER A 327 8.29 -19.14 8.92
N TRP A 328 9.40 -19.62 8.37
CA TRP A 328 9.58 -19.67 6.91
C TRP A 328 8.60 -20.64 6.23
N GLY A 329 8.24 -21.75 6.88
CA GLY A 329 7.25 -22.69 6.35
C GLY A 329 5.82 -22.14 6.35
N ASP A 330 5.56 -21.14 7.18
CA ASP A 330 4.27 -20.47 7.35
C ASP A 330 4.32 -18.98 6.96
N ALA A 331 5.30 -18.61 6.14
CA ALA A 331 5.53 -17.24 5.71
C ALA A 331 4.34 -16.72 4.87
N ARG A 332 4.17 -15.39 4.87
CA ARG A 332 3.18 -14.74 4.01
C ARG A 332 3.63 -14.83 2.55
N THR A 333 2.71 -15.14 1.65
CA THR A 333 3.01 -15.28 0.22
C THR A 333 2.97 -13.97 -0.56
N ASP A 334 2.44 -12.90 0.05
CA ASP A 334 2.34 -11.58 -0.56
C ASP A 334 2.94 -10.52 0.36
N LEU A 335 3.80 -9.66 -0.20
CA LEU A 335 4.47 -8.60 0.54
C LEU A 335 3.53 -7.42 0.82
N GLN A 336 2.64 -7.09 -0.10
CA GLN A 336 1.69 -6.00 0.12
C GLN A 336 0.74 -6.35 1.27
N ASP A 337 0.27 -7.60 1.35
CA ASP A 337 -0.53 -8.10 2.47
C ASP A 337 0.22 -8.05 3.81
N ALA A 338 1.54 -8.31 3.80
CA ALA A 338 2.36 -8.22 5.01
C ALA A 338 2.57 -6.77 5.47
N LEU A 339 2.72 -5.82 4.52
CA LEU A 339 2.81 -4.40 4.82
C LEU A 339 1.48 -3.84 5.35
N GLU A 340 0.35 -4.26 4.79
CA GLU A 340 -0.98 -3.89 5.27
C GLU A 340 -1.24 -4.40 6.69
N LEU A 341 -0.80 -5.63 7.01
CA LEU A 341 -0.86 -6.15 8.38
C LEU A 341 0.01 -5.34 9.35
N ALA A 342 1.23 -5.01 8.96
CA ALA A 342 2.13 -4.22 9.80
C ALA A 342 1.56 -2.83 10.11
N ARG A 343 0.87 -2.22 9.13
CA ARG A 343 0.16 -0.96 9.31
C ARG A 343 -1.04 -1.09 10.27
N ALA A 344 -1.74 -2.22 10.23
CA ALA A 344 -2.95 -2.43 11.01
C ALA A 344 -2.71 -2.83 12.48
N SER A 345 -1.64 -3.60 12.75
CA SER A 345 -1.24 -4.01 14.11
C SER A 345 -0.61 -2.85 14.87
N GLY A 346 0.53 -2.35 14.37
CA GLY A 346 1.39 -1.41 15.10
C GLY A 346 2.58 -2.09 15.79
N ASP A 347 2.53 -3.42 15.97
CA ASP A 347 3.52 -4.18 16.77
C ASP A 347 4.60 -4.85 15.92
N ILE A 348 4.36 -4.96 14.62
CA ILE A 348 5.30 -5.54 13.67
C ILE A 348 6.43 -4.53 13.42
N GLU A 349 7.62 -4.84 13.95
CA GLU A 349 8.81 -4.01 13.76
C GLU A 349 9.61 -4.39 12.51
N GLN A 350 9.52 -5.65 12.04
CA GLN A 350 10.34 -6.14 10.93
C GLN A 350 9.60 -7.07 9.97
N LEU A 351 9.85 -6.87 8.68
CA LEU A 351 9.45 -7.80 7.62
C LEU A 351 10.70 -8.41 6.99
N TRP A 352 10.83 -9.72 7.08
CA TRP A 352 11.95 -10.49 6.53
C TRP A 352 11.57 -11.12 5.20
N LEU A 353 12.26 -10.71 4.14
CA LEU A 353 11.93 -11.13 2.78
C LEU A 353 12.88 -12.23 2.31
N MET A 354 12.32 -13.39 2.00
CA MET A 354 13.03 -14.43 1.27
C MET A 354 13.55 -13.87 -0.06
N HIS A 355 14.71 -14.35 -0.51
CA HIS A 355 15.24 -14.00 -1.82
C HIS A 355 14.23 -14.22 -2.96
N GLY A 356 14.38 -13.49 -4.06
CA GLY A 356 13.45 -13.54 -5.19
C GLY A 356 12.80 -12.20 -5.48
N THR A 357 11.84 -12.21 -6.41
CA THR A 357 11.21 -11.00 -6.94
C THR A 357 9.81 -10.83 -6.37
N TYR A 358 9.55 -9.65 -5.85
CA TYR A 358 8.26 -9.18 -5.34
C TYR A 358 7.75 -8.08 -6.26
N LEU A 359 6.49 -8.19 -6.64
CA LEU A 359 5.80 -7.24 -7.51
C LEU A 359 4.73 -6.51 -6.70
N PRO A 360 4.56 -5.18 -6.86
CA PRO A 360 3.51 -4.43 -6.18
C PRO A 360 2.10 -4.74 -6.74
N SER A 361 2.05 -5.39 -7.91
CA SER A 361 0.84 -5.91 -8.55
C SER A 361 1.22 -6.86 -9.70
N ASP A 362 0.28 -7.71 -10.10
CA ASP A 362 0.42 -8.75 -11.13
C ASP A 362 -0.28 -8.41 -12.46
N GLN A 363 -0.75 -7.16 -12.66
CA GLN A 363 -1.60 -6.79 -13.82
C GLN A 363 -1.21 -5.51 -14.58
N GLY A 364 0.03 -5.06 -14.46
CA GLY A 364 0.47 -3.82 -15.14
C GLY A 364 -0.22 -2.56 -14.64
N HIS A 365 -0.73 -2.59 -13.40
CA HIS A 365 -1.30 -1.42 -12.75
C HIS A 365 -0.20 -0.50 -12.30
N ARG A 366 0.18 0.44 -13.16
CA ARG A 366 1.29 1.36 -12.93
C ARG A 366 1.20 2.16 -11.62
N ALA A 367 -0.01 2.43 -11.12
CA ALA A 367 -0.20 3.17 -9.87
C ALA A 367 0.03 2.33 -8.60
N ARG A 368 0.45 1.07 -8.71
CA ARG A 368 0.74 0.19 -7.58
C ARG A 368 2.21 0.27 -7.20
N TYR A 369 2.46 0.27 -5.90
CA TYR A 369 3.78 0.41 -5.26
C TYR A 369 3.74 -0.29 -3.91
N PHE A 370 4.92 -0.58 -3.35
CA PHE A 370 5.03 -1.01 -1.95
C PHE A 370 4.93 0.21 -1.03
N ASP A 371 3.82 0.27 -0.30
CA ASP A 371 3.56 1.28 0.74
C ASP A 371 4.14 0.80 2.09
N ILE A 372 5.18 1.45 2.58
CA ILE A 372 5.89 1.00 3.79
C ILE A 372 5.43 1.79 5.02
N PRO A 373 4.79 1.15 6.02
CA PRO A 373 4.30 1.84 7.20
C PRO A 373 5.44 2.25 8.15
N GLY A 374 5.20 3.31 8.92
CA GLY A 374 6.14 3.82 9.91
C GLY A 374 6.45 2.80 11.01
N GLY A 375 7.71 2.78 11.48
CA GLY A 375 8.16 1.84 12.51
C GLY A 375 8.65 0.50 11.96
N VAL A 376 8.48 0.23 10.67
CA VAL A 376 8.85 -1.05 10.05
C VAL A 376 10.22 -1.02 9.41
N ALA A 377 10.98 -2.09 9.65
CA ALA A 377 12.18 -2.44 8.92
C ALA A 377 11.91 -3.53 7.87
N LEU A 378 12.03 -3.17 6.60
CA LEU A 378 11.97 -4.11 5.48
C LEU A 378 13.37 -4.64 5.17
N LEU A 379 13.58 -5.92 5.43
CA LEU A 379 14.89 -6.56 5.38
C LEU A 379 14.93 -7.62 4.27
N GLY A 380 15.78 -7.41 3.26
CA GLY A 380 16.15 -8.44 2.29
C GLY A 380 17.34 -9.28 2.73
N GLY A 381 17.69 -10.31 1.96
CA GLY A 381 18.90 -11.10 2.20
C GLY A 381 18.69 -12.49 2.80
N PHE A 382 17.48 -13.03 2.85
CA PHE A 382 17.19 -14.30 3.53
C PHE A 382 17.09 -15.51 2.57
N ASP A 383 17.66 -16.64 2.98
CA ASP A 383 17.62 -17.94 2.30
C ASP A 383 16.47 -18.86 2.79
N GLY A 384 15.72 -18.46 3.83
CA GLY A 384 14.57 -19.21 4.32
C GLY A 384 14.83 -20.17 5.46
N THR A 385 15.97 -20.01 6.14
CA THR A 385 16.39 -20.93 7.21
C THR A 385 16.79 -20.19 8.49
N GLU A 386 16.83 -18.86 8.43
CA GLU A 386 17.34 -17.98 9.47
C GLU A 386 16.37 -17.88 10.65
N ALA A 387 16.93 -17.98 11.84
CA ALA A 387 16.24 -17.72 13.10
C ALA A 387 16.41 -16.28 13.57
N ILE A 388 17.51 -15.61 13.18
CA ILE A 388 17.83 -14.22 13.53
C ILE A 388 18.29 -13.43 12.29
N ALA A 389 18.08 -12.10 12.29
CA ALA A 389 18.41 -11.23 11.15
C ALA A 389 19.91 -11.19 10.78
N ASP A 390 20.80 -11.53 11.70
CA ASP A 390 22.25 -11.56 11.46
C ASP A 390 22.72 -12.82 10.69
N GLU A 391 21.85 -13.82 10.51
CA GLU A 391 22.13 -15.05 9.75
C GLU A 391 21.93 -14.89 8.23
N ARG A 392 21.45 -13.71 7.79
CA ARG A 392 21.24 -13.38 6.38
C ARG A 392 22.47 -13.62 5.50
N SER A 393 22.22 -13.87 4.22
CA SER A 393 23.22 -14.01 3.17
C SER A 393 23.16 -12.89 2.10
N PRO A 394 23.38 -11.60 2.44
CA PRO A 394 23.26 -10.45 1.54
C PRO A 394 23.87 -10.56 0.14
N SER A 395 25.04 -11.20 0.05
CA SER A 395 25.79 -11.30 -1.21
C SER A 395 25.24 -12.32 -2.19
N THR A 396 24.35 -13.22 -1.73
CA THR A 396 23.85 -14.36 -2.53
C THR A 396 22.33 -14.46 -2.53
N ALA A 397 21.65 -14.04 -1.46
CA ALA A 397 20.20 -14.10 -1.30
C ALA A 397 19.56 -12.75 -1.70
N ARG A 398 19.55 -12.43 -2.99
CA ARG A 398 19.06 -11.13 -3.47
C ARG A 398 17.52 -11.06 -3.41
N THR A 399 17.01 -10.07 -2.68
CA THR A 399 15.58 -9.73 -2.62
C THR A 399 15.33 -8.54 -3.54
N ILE A 400 14.41 -8.70 -4.49
CA ILE A 400 14.13 -7.73 -5.56
C ILE A 400 12.70 -7.22 -5.41
N LEU A 401 12.55 -5.91 -5.22
CA LEU A 401 11.30 -5.19 -5.40
C LEU A 401 11.31 -4.65 -6.84
N SER A 402 10.47 -5.20 -7.70
CA SER A 402 10.46 -4.87 -9.14
C SER A 402 9.17 -4.15 -9.51
N GLY A 403 9.32 -3.06 -10.28
CA GLY A 403 8.21 -2.37 -10.91
C GLY A 403 7.69 -3.02 -12.19
N ASP A 404 8.47 -3.90 -12.85
CA ASP A 404 8.10 -4.65 -14.05
C ASP A 404 7.08 -5.75 -13.69
N GLN A 405 5.80 -5.51 -13.97
CA GLN A 405 4.70 -6.34 -13.46
C GLN A 405 4.46 -7.55 -14.35
N PHE A 406 4.71 -7.44 -15.65
CA PHE A 406 4.60 -8.54 -16.60
C PHE A 406 5.89 -9.32 -16.80
N GLN A 407 7.01 -8.85 -16.23
CA GLN A 407 8.32 -9.46 -16.33
C GLN A 407 8.77 -9.62 -17.80
N ASP A 408 8.48 -8.62 -18.62
CA ASP A 408 8.74 -8.63 -20.06
C ASP A 408 9.59 -7.45 -20.55
N ASP A 409 10.22 -6.71 -19.63
CA ASP A 409 11.20 -5.66 -19.94
C ASP A 409 12.42 -6.21 -20.72
N ASP A 410 12.77 -5.55 -21.82
CA ASP A 410 14.05 -5.71 -22.54
C ASP A 410 14.82 -4.39 -22.51
N GLY A 411 15.44 -4.13 -21.35
CA GLY A 411 16.11 -2.87 -21.06
C GLY A 411 15.12 -1.72 -20.90
N LEU A 412 15.06 -0.81 -21.89
CA LEU A 412 14.12 0.32 -21.87
C LEU A 412 12.86 0.09 -22.72
N LEU A 413 12.64 -1.15 -23.18
CA LEU A 413 11.47 -1.55 -23.97
C LEU A 413 10.48 -2.30 -23.08
N ASN A 414 9.18 -2.17 -23.40
CA ASN A 414 8.03 -2.80 -22.73
C ASN A 414 7.72 -2.30 -21.30
N ARG A 415 8.14 -1.08 -20.94
CA ARG A 415 7.97 -0.54 -19.58
C ARG A 415 6.59 0.08 -19.29
N GLU A 416 5.63 -0.16 -20.16
CA GLU A 416 4.30 0.46 -20.15
C GLU A 416 3.38 -0.14 -19.09
N ASP A 417 3.68 -1.31 -18.55
CA ASP A 417 3.01 -1.94 -17.41
C ASP A 417 3.69 -1.59 -16.07
N ASN A 418 4.93 -1.10 -16.13
CA ASN A 418 5.73 -0.88 -14.95
C ASN A 418 5.09 0.11 -13.97
N ALA A 419 5.26 -0.20 -12.68
CA ALA A 419 4.95 0.69 -11.58
C ALA A 419 5.57 2.07 -11.77
N LEU A 420 4.83 3.14 -11.51
CA LEU A 420 5.31 4.53 -11.59
C LEU A 420 6.44 4.75 -10.60
N HIS A 421 6.27 4.24 -9.39
CA HIS A 421 7.29 4.12 -8.36
C HIS A 421 7.23 2.72 -7.76
N VAL A 422 8.36 2.14 -7.40
CA VAL A 422 8.41 0.80 -6.80
C VAL A 422 8.07 0.88 -5.30
N VAL A 423 8.61 1.88 -4.61
CA VAL A 423 8.44 2.08 -3.16
C VAL A 423 7.97 3.50 -2.89
N TYR A 424 6.92 3.64 -2.07
CA TYR A 424 6.46 4.91 -1.55
C TYR A 424 6.43 4.89 -0.02
N ILE A 425 7.02 5.91 0.59
CA ILE A 425 7.03 6.12 2.04
C ILE A 425 6.51 7.53 2.29
N HIS A 426 5.40 7.67 3.00
CA HIS A 426 4.77 8.99 3.13
C HIS A 426 4.02 9.24 4.44
N ASP A 427 4.25 10.43 5.01
CA ASP A 427 3.52 10.96 6.17
C ASP A 427 3.48 10.02 7.39
N GLU A 428 4.51 9.20 7.57
CA GLU A 428 4.58 8.23 8.66
C GLU A 428 5.09 8.88 9.95
N PRO A 429 4.46 8.58 11.10
CA PRO A 429 4.82 9.17 12.40
C PRO A 429 6.12 8.58 12.99
N ALA A 430 6.58 7.45 12.47
CA ALA A 430 7.74 6.72 12.95
C ALA A 430 8.71 6.39 11.80
N PRO A 431 10.03 6.26 12.08
CA PRO A 431 11.02 6.02 11.03
C PRO A 431 10.84 4.68 10.31
N VAL A 432 11.24 4.63 9.05
CA VAL A 432 11.24 3.42 8.21
C VAL A 432 12.67 2.98 7.91
N VAL A 433 12.91 1.66 7.83
CA VAL A 433 14.21 1.10 7.42
C VAL A 433 14.05 0.20 6.20
N LEU A 434 14.88 0.42 5.19
CA LEU A 434 15.07 -0.46 4.04
C LEU A 434 16.51 -0.99 4.06
N ASP A 435 16.71 -2.30 4.13
CA ASP A 435 18.06 -2.88 4.17
C ASP A 435 18.20 -4.11 3.26
N ASN A 436 19.26 -4.13 2.45
CA ASN A 436 19.60 -5.24 1.58
C ASN A 436 18.58 -5.57 0.47
N LEU A 437 17.97 -4.53 -0.10
CA LEU A 437 16.98 -4.66 -1.17
C LEU A 437 17.56 -4.27 -2.52
N VAL A 438 17.08 -4.90 -3.58
CA VAL A 438 17.21 -4.40 -4.95
C VAL A 438 15.88 -3.72 -5.30
N ILE A 439 15.92 -2.46 -5.71
CA ILE A 439 14.74 -1.69 -6.10
C ILE A 439 14.93 -1.31 -7.57
N GLU A 440 14.15 -1.93 -8.44
CA GLU A 440 14.34 -1.84 -9.88
C GLU A 440 13.06 -1.75 -10.67
N HIS A 441 13.23 -1.37 -11.93
CA HIS A 441 12.19 -1.35 -12.94
C HIS A 441 10.97 -0.46 -12.66
N GLY A 442 11.09 0.59 -11.85
CA GLY A 442 10.09 1.65 -11.83
C GLY A 442 10.13 2.53 -13.10
N ASN A 443 8.99 3.05 -13.53
CA ASN A 443 8.83 3.89 -14.72
C ASN A 443 7.86 5.05 -14.46
N GLY A 444 8.31 6.10 -13.78
CA GLY A 444 7.52 7.29 -13.46
C GLY A 444 7.43 8.28 -14.62
N ASP A 445 6.75 7.91 -15.71
CA ASP A 445 6.69 8.68 -16.97
C ASP A 445 5.32 9.32 -17.31
N SER A 446 4.31 9.20 -16.44
CA SER A 446 2.94 9.67 -16.73
C SER A 446 2.22 10.33 -15.55
N GLU A 447 1.33 11.27 -15.87
CA GLU A 447 0.37 11.92 -14.97
C GLU A 447 -0.81 10.98 -14.75
N VAL A 448 -0.64 9.92 -13.95
CA VAL A 448 -1.80 9.20 -13.43
C VAL A 448 -2.38 10.05 -12.30
N ASN A 449 -3.65 10.44 -12.44
CA ASN A 449 -4.40 11.33 -11.55
C ASN A 449 -4.71 10.68 -10.18
N CYS A 450 -3.73 10.01 -9.56
CA CYS A 450 -3.76 9.46 -8.20
C CYS A 450 -2.96 10.34 -7.20
N GLY A 451 -2.59 11.58 -7.59
CA GLY A 451 -2.06 12.64 -6.72
C GLY A 451 -0.77 13.30 -7.24
N ALA A 452 -0.62 14.62 -7.03
CA ALA A 452 0.45 15.47 -7.60
C ALA A 452 1.90 15.14 -7.14
N LEU A 453 2.10 14.11 -6.31
CA LEU A 453 3.42 13.69 -5.82
C LEU A 453 3.94 12.40 -6.50
N MET A 454 3.09 11.67 -7.23
CA MET A 454 3.44 10.39 -7.85
C MET A 454 4.37 10.52 -9.08
N GLU A 455 4.71 11.75 -9.48
CA GLU A 455 5.45 12.10 -10.69
C GLU A 455 6.97 12.26 -10.45
N PHE A 456 7.44 12.12 -9.21
CA PHE A 456 8.79 12.54 -8.83
C PHE A 456 9.87 11.47 -8.92
N ALA A 457 9.57 10.19 -8.69
CA ALA A 457 10.58 9.12 -8.60
C ALA A 457 10.16 7.83 -9.33
N GLY A 458 11.10 7.15 -9.98
CA GLY A 458 10.89 5.79 -10.52
C GLY A 458 11.13 4.69 -9.49
N GLY A 459 12.22 4.73 -8.73
CA GLY A 459 12.52 3.71 -7.73
C GLY A 459 11.81 3.99 -6.40
N VAL A 460 12.37 4.89 -5.61
CA VAL A 460 11.94 5.19 -4.24
C VAL A 460 11.47 6.64 -4.10
N LEU A 461 10.26 6.83 -3.58
CA LEU A 461 9.73 8.14 -3.21
C LEU A 461 9.55 8.22 -1.69
N VAL A 462 10.16 9.23 -1.06
CA VAL A 462 9.99 9.52 0.37
C VAL A 462 9.40 10.91 0.56
N TYR A 463 8.34 11.00 1.37
CA TYR A 463 7.64 12.23 1.71
C TYR A 463 7.37 12.35 3.22
N ASN A 464 7.89 13.38 3.88
CA ASN A 464 7.54 13.70 5.27
C ASN A 464 7.69 12.50 6.26
N THR A 465 8.75 11.70 6.10
CA THR A 465 9.03 10.50 6.91
C THR A 465 10.53 10.32 7.09
N ASP A 466 10.98 10.06 8.32
CA ASP A 466 12.39 9.70 8.57
C ASP A 466 12.70 8.32 8.00
N THR A 467 13.72 8.20 7.14
CA THR A 467 14.00 6.95 6.42
C THR A 467 15.48 6.59 6.43
N THR A 468 15.78 5.33 6.73
CA THR A 468 17.13 4.77 6.57
C THR A 468 17.13 3.76 5.44
N ILE A 469 18.01 3.94 4.46
CA ILE A 469 18.23 2.99 3.36
C ILE A 469 19.68 2.54 3.41
N THR A 470 19.90 1.25 3.63
CA THR A 470 21.24 0.67 3.79
C THR A 470 21.48 -0.52 2.89
N ASN A 471 22.73 -0.66 2.44
CA ASN A 471 23.23 -1.85 1.74
C ASN A 471 22.36 -2.29 0.54
N SER A 472 21.67 -1.34 -0.10
CA SER A 472 20.66 -1.63 -1.12
C SER A 472 21.15 -1.20 -2.50
N GLU A 473 20.57 -1.81 -3.53
CA GLU A 473 20.85 -1.52 -4.94
C GLU A 473 19.62 -0.86 -5.56
N ILE A 474 19.76 0.36 -6.06
CA ILE A 474 18.68 1.11 -6.73
C ILE A 474 19.09 1.26 -8.18
N ARG A 475 18.42 0.52 -9.08
CA ARG A 475 18.90 0.41 -10.46
C ARG A 475 17.79 0.31 -11.49
N GLU A 476 18.13 0.66 -12.72
CA GLU A 476 17.27 0.41 -13.89
C GLU A 476 15.87 1.01 -13.73
N ASN A 477 15.76 2.07 -12.93
CA ASN A 477 14.53 2.84 -12.79
C ASN A 477 14.53 4.00 -13.78
N THR A 478 13.34 4.42 -14.18
CA THR A 478 13.11 5.62 -15.00
C THR A 478 12.11 6.51 -14.29
N GLY A 479 12.30 7.82 -14.33
CA GLY A 479 11.32 8.75 -13.78
C GLY A 479 11.50 10.16 -14.30
N LEU A 480 10.44 10.96 -14.23
CA LEU A 480 10.39 12.29 -14.82
C LEU A 480 11.31 13.30 -14.10
N VAL A 481 11.27 13.33 -12.76
CA VAL A 481 12.09 14.25 -11.94
C VAL A 481 13.29 13.55 -11.31
N SER A 482 13.17 12.27 -11.04
CA SER A 482 14.25 11.42 -10.59
C SER A 482 13.96 9.98 -10.93
N ALA A 483 15.01 9.27 -11.29
CA ALA A 483 14.89 7.90 -11.70
C ALA A 483 15.05 6.94 -10.53
N GLY A 484 16.12 7.09 -9.74
CA GLY A 484 16.40 6.19 -8.62
C GLY A 484 15.59 6.55 -7.38
N MET A 485 15.79 7.74 -6.83
CA MET A 485 15.21 8.10 -5.53
C MET A 485 14.99 9.60 -5.35
N VAL A 486 13.82 9.97 -4.81
CA VAL A 486 13.53 11.34 -4.35
C VAL A 486 13.18 11.37 -2.87
N LEU A 487 13.78 12.33 -2.18
CA LEU A 487 13.51 12.67 -0.80
C LEU A 487 12.93 14.08 -0.75
N ILE A 488 11.68 14.23 -0.28
CA ILE A 488 10.93 15.50 -0.24
C ILE A 488 10.40 15.78 1.18
N ASN A 489 10.61 17.02 1.66
CA ASN A 489 10.01 17.65 2.86
C ASN A 489 10.28 16.95 4.21
N ASN A 490 10.69 17.74 5.23
CA ASN A 490 10.76 17.44 6.67
C ASN A 490 11.28 16.07 7.14
N SER A 491 12.00 15.35 6.29
CA SER A 491 12.46 13.97 6.53
C SER A 491 13.94 13.95 6.90
N LYS A 492 14.31 13.27 7.99
CA LYS A 492 15.70 12.89 8.28
C LYS A 492 16.02 11.60 7.56
N THR A 493 16.95 11.67 6.62
CA THR A 493 17.27 10.52 5.78
C THR A 493 18.71 10.06 5.97
N ARG A 494 18.90 8.74 6.06
CA ARG A 494 20.21 8.10 6.11
C ARG A 494 20.36 7.15 4.92
N ILE A 495 21.13 7.56 3.92
CA ILE A 495 21.44 6.75 2.75
C ILE A 495 22.89 6.27 2.91
N VAL A 496 23.08 5.00 3.30
CA VAL A 496 24.40 4.48 3.66
C VAL A 496 24.74 3.15 3.00
N GLY A 497 25.88 3.08 2.31
CA GLY A 497 26.38 1.81 1.75
C GLY A 497 25.58 1.30 0.55
N ASN A 498 24.86 2.17 -0.15
CA ASN A 498 24.02 1.80 -1.28
C ASN A 498 24.78 1.87 -2.61
N HIS A 499 24.32 1.10 -3.58
CA HIS A 499 24.76 1.15 -4.97
C HIS A 499 23.62 1.67 -5.85
N ILE A 500 23.77 2.86 -6.42
CA ILE A 500 22.72 3.53 -7.20
C ILE A 500 23.20 3.67 -8.63
N HIS A 501 22.67 2.86 -9.55
CA HIS A 501 23.23 2.78 -10.89
C HIS A 501 22.23 2.52 -12.01
N HIS A 502 22.59 2.94 -13.23
CA HIS A 502 21.78 2.69 -14.44
C HIS A 502 20.34 3.21 -14.35
N ASN A 503 20.08 4.22 -13.51
CA ASN A 503 18.79 4.89 -13.48
C ASN A 503 18.77 6.02 -14.53
N THR A 504 17.63 6.24 -15.18
CA THR A 504 17.47 7.21 -16.27
C THR A 504 16.38 8.25 -15.95
N ALA A 505 16.76 9.49 -15.68
CA ALA A 505 15.79 10.57 -15.46
C ALA A 505 15.40 11.23 -16.79
N ILE A 506 14.11 11.46 -17.03
CA ILE A 506 13.57 11.95 -18.31
C ILE A 506 12.84 13.29 -18.11
N ASP A 507 13.37 14.38 -18.68
CA ASP A 507 12.71 15.68 -18.96
C ASP A 507 11.51 16.06 -18.07
N GLY A 508 11.78 16.60 -16.89
CA GLY A 508 10.80 17.21 -15.98
C GLY A 508 10.38 18.63 -16.35
N THR A 509 10.15 18.95 -17.64
CA THR A 509 9.52 20.22 -18.02
C THR A 509 8.06 20.30 -17.55
N PHE A 510 7.86 20.55 -16.26
CA PHE A 510 6.55 20.86 -15.70
C PHE A 510 6.05 22.20 -16.26
N TYR A 511 5.20 22.15 -17.29
CA TYR A 511 4.39 23.27 -17.77
C TYR A 511 2.96 23.15 -17.23
N GLY A 512 2.80 23.20 -15.91
CA GLY A 512 1.49 23.15 -15.23
C GLY A 512 1.00 24.53 -14.77
N SER A 513 -0.24 24.86 -15.13
CA SER A 513 -0.89 26.18 -15.14
C SER A 513 -1.41 26.69 -13.78
N THR A 514 -0.67 26.54 -12.69
CA THR A 514 -1.08 27.03 -11.35
C THR A 514 0.07 27.63 -10.54
N GLY A 515 0.88 28.50 -11.15
CA GLY A 515 1.72 29.46 -10.41
C GLY A 515 2.70 28.87 -9.38
N ALA A 516 3.05 27.59 -9.48
CA ALA A 516 4.07 26.96 -8.66
C ALA A 516 5.46 27.15 -9.29
N LEU A 517 6.38 27.54 -8.42
CA LEU A 517 7.84 27.73 -8.56
C LEU A 517 8.50 27.13 -9.81
N GLU A 518 9.34 27.96 -10.45
CA GLU A 518 10.11 27.69 -11.66
C GLU A 518 11.22 26.63 -11.40
N TYR A 519 10.89 25.33 -11.36
CA TYR A 519 11.80 24.21 -11.07
C TYR A 519 12.55 23.65 -12.30
N ARG A 520 13.04 24.50 -13.21
CA ARG A 520 13.90 23.99 -14.29
C ARG A 520 15.28 23.61 -13.76
N GLY A 521 15.69 22.35 -13.94
CA GLY A 521 17.08 21.88 -13.80
C GLY A 521 17.50 21.33 -12.44
N TRP A 522 16.61 20.65 -11.72
CA TRP A 522 16.85 20.13 -10.36
C TRP A 522 16.58 18.61 -10.27
N ILE A 523 16.88 17.91 -11.37
CA ILE A 523 16.60 16.50 -11.66
C ILE A 523 17.88 15.68 -11.41
N GLY A 524 17.77 14.44 -10.92
CA GLY A 524 18.90 13.58 -10.53
C GLY A 524 18.52 12.10 -10.44
N ALA A 525 19.46 11.16 -10.57
CA ALA A 525 19.19 9.77 -10.16
C ALA A 525 18.92 9.67 -8.66
N VAL A 526 19.59 10.52 -7.88
CA VAL A 526 19.22 10.81 -6.50
C VAL A 526 18.93 12.28 -6.35
N ARG A 527 17.76 12.61 -5.80
CA ARG A 527 17.41 13.96 -5.39
C ARG A 527 17.20 14.04 -3.89
N VAL A 528 18.06 14.82 -3.22
CA VAL A 528 17.99 15.10 -1.79
C VAL A 528 17.47 16.54 -1.62
N ASN A 529 16.18 16.71 -1.37
CA ASN A 529 15.54 18.02 -1.21
C ASN A 529 14.89 18.18 0.17
N THR A 530 15.46 19.02 1.03
CA THR A 530 14.88 19.35 2.34
C THR A 530 14.85 20.87 2.53
N PHE A 531 13.67 21.48 2.47
CA PHE A 531 13.50 22.94 2.53
C PHE A 531 13.70 23.57 3.92
N TYR A 532 14.34 22.89 4.89
CA TYR A 532 14.76 23.43 6.20
C TYR A 532 15.86 22.56 6.84
N ASP A 533 16.78 23.23 7.57
CA ASP A 533 17.83 22.72 8.49
C ASP A 533 18.80 21.65 7.95
N GLY A 534 18.34 20.57 7.31
CA GLY A 534 19.15 19.57 6.61
C GLY A 534 20.24 18.85 7.42
N SER A 535 20.48 19.22 8.67
CA SER A 535 21.71 18.91 9.41
C SER A 535 21.77 17.47 9.94
N ASP A 536 20.62 16.78 9.94
CA ASP A 536 20.49 15.38 10.34
C ASP A 536 20.53 14.38 9.16
N ASN A 537 20.59 14.86 7.91
CA ASN A 537 20.66 13.99 6.74
C ASN A 537 22.07 13.41 6.56
N VAL A 538 22.18 12.12 6.25
CA VAL A 538 23.45 11.42 6.02
C VAL A 538 23.45 10.77 4.66
N PHE A 539 24.47 11.05 3.87
CA PHE A 539 24.74 10.37 2.61
C PHE A 539 26.18 9.84 2.68
N ALA A 540 26.34 8.55 3.00
CA ALA A 540 27.66 8.01 3.35
C ALA A 540 27.98 6.67 2.69
N ASN A 541 29.23 6.49 2.26
CA ASN A 541 29.75 5.21 1.73
C ASN A 541 28.95 4.68 0.52
N ASN A 542 28.30 5.55 -0.26
CA ASN A 542 27.52 5.12 -1.41
C ASN A 542 28.37 5.12 -2.69
N LEU A 543 28.02 4.23 -3.62
CA LEU A 543 28.49 4.23 -5.00
C LEU A 543 27.34 4.67 -5.90
N VAL A 544 27.52 5.78 -6.61
CA VAL A 544 26.53 6.33 -7.56
C VAL A 544 27.16 6.38 -8.94
N GLU A 545 26.80 5.44 -9.82
CA GLU A 545 27.44 5.34 -11.13
C GLU A 545 26.54 4.94 -12.31
N PHE A 546 26.97 5.29 -13.53
CA PHE A 546 26.26 4.95 -14.77
C PHE A 546 24.82 5.47 -14.86
N ASN A 547 24.44 6.40 -14.01
CA ASN A 547 23.13 7.03 -14.12
C ASN A 547 23.10 8.01 -15.28
N GLN A 548 21.92 8.18 -15.85
CA GLN A 548 21.66 9.05 -16.99
C GLN A 548 20.53 10.01 -16.70
N ASP A 549 20.58 11.15 -17.35
CA ASP A 549 19.52 12.15 -17.30
C ASP A 549 19.43 12.85 -18.67
N THR A 550 18.25 13.36 -19.02
CA THR A 550 18.03 14.09 -20.27
C THR A 550 17.96 15.60 -20.15
N ASP A 551 18.07 16.23 -18.97
CA ASP A 551 17.97 17.70 -18.84
C ASP A 551 18.87 18.37 -17.77
N SER A 552 19.23 17.69 -16.68
CA SER A 552 19.97 18.28 -15.56
C SER A 552 21.18 17.48 -15.03
N VAL A 553 21.06 16.87 -13.85
CA VAL A 553 22.13 16.15 -13.13
C VAL A 553 21.83 14.67 -13.28
N SER A 554 22.83 13.84 -13.55
CA SER A 554 22.61 12.40 -13.69
C SER A 554 22.93 11.64 -12.40
N GLY A 555 23.90 12.09 -11.60
CA GLY A 555 24.24 11.51 -10.31
C GLY A 555 23.34 12.03 -9.18
N VAL A 556 23.89 12.90 -8.32
CA VAL A 556 23.25 13.36 -7.08
C VAL A 556 22.94 14.85 -7.15
N SER A 557 21.69 15.22 -6.86
CA SER A 557 21.23 16.60 -6.75
C SER A 557 20.83 16.91 -5.31
N VAL A 558 21.54 17.82 -4.66
CA VAL A 558 21.27 18.33 -3.31
C VAL A 558 20.67 19.72 -3.42
N VAL A 559 19.52 19.93 -2.79
CA VAL A 559 18.75 21.17 -2.90
C VAL A 559 18.30 21.65 -1.53
N GLY A 560 18.59 22.92 -1.23
CA GLY A 560 18.08 23.62 -0.05
C GLY A 560 18.64 23.15 1.29
N CYS A 561 19.63 22.26 1.29
CA CYS A 561 20.12 21.57 2.49
C CYS A 561 21.61 21.20 2.41
N ALA A 562 22.18 20.81 3.55
CA ALA A 562 23.58 20.42 3.67
C ALA A 562 23.69 19.07 4.40
N PRO A 563 23.46 17.93 3.72
CA PRO A 563 23.60 16.61 4.35
C PRO A 563 25.06 16.33 4.70
N TYR A 564 25.30 15.51 5.73
CA TYR A 564 26.62 14.95 6.03
C TYR A 564 27.03 13.98 4.92
N PHE A 565 27.88 14.46 4.01
CA PHE A 565 28.22 13.79 2.76
C PHE A 565 29.65 13.26 2.79
N VAL A 566 29.81 11.96 3.08
CA VAL A 566 31.11 11.36 3.40
C VAL A 566 31.40 10.04 2.68
N ASN A 567 32.65 9.85 2.24
CA ASN A 567 33.14 8.59 1.66
C ASN A 567 32.33 8.08 0.44
N ASN A 568 31.72 8.98 -0.34
CA ASN A 568 30.94 8.58 -1.50
C ASN A 568 31.80 8.53 -2.77
N VAL A 569 31.45 7.62 -3.67
CA VAL A 569 32.01 7.57 -5.03
C VAL A 569 30.90 7.91 -6.02
N ILE A 570 31.08 9.00 -6.76
CA ILE A 570 30.15 9.46 -7.81
C ILE A 570 30.89 9.37 -9.14
N ALA A 571 30.58 8.36 -9.93
CA ALA A 571 31.40 8.01 -11.09
C ALA A 571 30.59 7.78 -12.36
N ARG A 572 31.09 8.19 -13.53
CA ARG A 572 30.53 7.78 -14.84
C ARG A 572 29.05 8.10 -15.04
N ASN A 573 28.51 9.07 -14.33
CA ASN A 573 27.15 9.54 -14.56
C ASN A 573 27.19 10.49 -15.76
N SER A 574 26.20 10.39 -16.66
CA SER A 574 26.18 11.16 -17.90
C SER A 574 24.85 11.89 -18.08
N SER A 575 24.87 13.21 -18.20
CA SER A 575 23.70 13.92 -18.73
C SER A 575 23.73 13.87 -20.27
N LEU A 576 22.57 13.88 -20.91
CA LEU A 576 22.40 13.94 -22.36
C LEU A 576 22.08 15.35 -22.86
N SER A 577 21.84 16.31 -21.96
CA SER A 577 21.47 17.70 -22.28
C SER A 577 22.57 18.71 -21.98
N SER A 578 22.46 19.88 -22.61
CA SER A 578 23.41 20.99 -22.54
C SER A 578 23.17 21.97 -21.40
N VAL A 579 22.43 21.57 -20.36
CA VAL A 579 21.83 22.51 -19.41
C VAL A 579 22.34 22.36 -17.96
N SER A 580 22.95 21.24 -17.52
CA SER A 580 23.58 21.14 -16.18
C SER A 580 24.66 20.06 -16.03
N GLY A 581 25.36 20.10 -14.88
CA GLY A 581 26.50 19.23 -14.53
C GLY A 581 26.09 17.85 -14.02
N SER A 582 26.91 16.83 -14.27
CA SER A 582 26.43 15.43 -14.28
C SER A 582 26.70 14.62 -13.02
N GLY A 583 27.79 14.86 -12.29
CA GLY A 583 28.13 14.07 -11.10
C GLY A 583 27.34 14.48 -9.86
N LEU A 584 27.65 15.65 -9.31
CA LEU A 584 27.07 16.20 -8.09
C LEU A 584 26.59 17.62 -8.35
N SER A 585 25.46 18.00 -7.75
CA SER A 585 24.95 19.37 -7.76
C SER A 585 24.53 19.79 -6.37
N ALA A 586 24.87 21.03 -5.99
CA ALA A 586 24.40 21.71 -4.80
C ALA A 586 23.70 23.00 -5.19
N VAL A 587 22.44 23.14 -4.79
CA VAL A 587 21.59 24.30 -5.11
C VAL A 587 20.99 24.87 -3.83
N LEU A 588 21.20 26.16 -3.56
CA LEU A 588 20.71 26.83 -2.35
C LEU A 588 21.15 26.14 -1.04
N CYS A 589 22.35 25.57 -1.00
CA CYS A 589 22.90 24.86 0.16
C CYS A 589 23.86 25.78 0.94
N GLU A 590 23.65 25.97 2.23
CA GLU A 590 24.58 26.72 3.10
C GLU A 590 25.42 25.74 3.93
N GLY A 591 26.75 25.85 3.87
CA GLY A 591 27.67 25.01 4.67
C GLY A 591 27.74 23.54 4.23
N PHE A 592 27.57 23.23 2.95
CA PHE A 592 27.60 21.84 2.47
C PHE A 592 29.02 21.29 2.39
N GLU A 593 29.35 20.34 3.28
CA GLU A 593 30.66 19.68 3.33
C GLU A 593 30.67 18.37 2.54
N VAL A 594 31.61 18.25 1.61
CA VAL A 594 31.88 17.04 0.83
C VAL A 594 33.23 16.48 1.30
N ILE A 595 33.18 15.36 2.04
CA ILE A 595 34.33 14.84 2.79
C ILE A 595 34.72 13.46 2.27
N ASN A 596 36.02 13.23 2.00
CA ASN A 596 36.54 11.92 1.57
C ASN A 596 35.84 11.34 0.32
N CYS A 597 35.32 12.18 -0.55
CA CYS A 597 34.55 11.73 -1.71
C CYS A 597 35.42 11.64 -2.97
N THR A 598 35.05 10.75 -3.88
CA THR A 598 35.65 10.66 -5.22
C THR A 598 34.57 10.96 -6.26
N ILE A 599 34.74 12.02 -7.02
CA ILE A 599 33.85 12.45 -8.10
C ILE A 599 34.64 12.34 -9.41
N THR A 600 34.37 11.31 -10.21
CA THR A 600 35.24 10.96 -11.35
C THR A 600 34.50 10.56 -12.62
N ASP A 601 35.07 10.86 -13.79
CA ASP A 601 34.56 10.40 -15.09
C ASP A 601 33.09 10.75 -15.38
N ASN A 602 32.52 11.77 -14.73
CA ASN A 602 31.15 12.22 -14.99
C ASN A 602 31.12 13.15 -16.21
N ARG A 603 30.05 13.09 -17.01
CA ARG A 603 29.99 13.69 -18.36
C ARG A 603 28.75 14.54 -18.64
N ALA A 604 28.97 15.83 -18.97
CA ALA A 604 27.91 16.80 -19.31
C ALA A 604 28.10 17.40 -20.73
N PRO A 605 27.16 17.26 -21.68
CA PRO A 605 27.36 17.73 -23.05
C PRO A 605 27.04 19.20 -23.31
N ASN A 606 28.09 20.04 -23.30
CA ASN A 606 28.12 21.44 -23.73
C ASN A 606 27.48 22.45 -22.76
N ASN A 607 28.25 23.51 -22.48
CA ASN A 607 27.92 24.60 -21.57
C ASN A 607 27.39 25.82 -22.37
N GLN A 608 26.13 25.80 -22.80
CA GLN A 608 25.58 26.96 -23.57
C GLN A 608 25.34 28.20 -22.69
N PHE A 609 25.43 28.10 -21.35
CA PHE A 609 25.11 29.18 -20.42
C PHE A 609 26.21 29.55 -19.41
N GLY A 610 27.46 29.11 -19.64
CA GLY A 610 28.61 29.46 -18.80
C GLY A 610 28.57 28.89 -17.38
N GLN A 611 27.74 27.87 -17.11
CA GLN A 611 27.56 27.26 -15.80
C GLN A 611 27.45 25.74 -15.94
N ARG A 612 28.26 25.02 -15.14
CA ARG A 612 28.09 23.62 -14.66
C ARG A 612 29.04 22.57 -15.27
N ALA A 613 29.90 22.04 -14.40
CA ALA A 613 30.97 21.07 -14.57
C ALA A 613 30.46 19.64 -14.80
N GLY A 614 31.26 18.78 -15.42
CA GLY A 614 30.97 17.34 -15.43
C GLY A 614 30.93 16.76 -14.01
N GLY A 615 31.85 17.22 -13.15
CA GLY A 615 32.03 16.73 -11.78
C GLY A 615 31.04 17.29 -10.76
N PHE A 616 31.31 18.48 -10.22
CA PHE A 616 30.50 19.11 -9.18
C PHE A 616 30.08 20.54 -9.57
N ALA A 617 28.76 20.77 -9.60
CA ALA A 617 28.15 22.07 -9.81
C ALA A 617 27.60 22.68 -8.51
N SER A 618 27.99 23.93 -8.22
CA SER A 618 27.41 24.75 -7.15
C SER A 618 26.57 25.88 -7.74
N ASN A 619 25.34 26.06 -7.24
CA ASN A 619 24.48 27.19 -7.55
C ASN A 619 23.96 27.84 -6.27
N ARG A 620 24.30 29.12 -6.06
CA ARG A 620 23.91 29.91 -4.88
C ARG A 620 24.10 29.12 -3.58
N SER A 621 25.21 28.38 -3.49
CA SER A 621 25.52 27.47 -2.40
C SER A 621 26.91 27.77 -1.84
N GLN A 622 27.11 27.56 -0.55
CA GLN A 622 28.42 27.54 0.10
C GLN A 622 28.83 26.07 0.26
N VAL A 623 29.98 25.69 -0.29
CA VAL A 623 30.47 24.31 -0.26
C VAL A 623 31.93 24.24 0.19
N SER A 624 32.24 23.21 0.96
CA SER A 624 33.61 22.88 1.38
C SER A 624 33.96 21.46 0.91
N VAL A 625 35.01 21.34 0.10
CA VAL A 625 35.48 20.07 -0.46
C VAL A 625 36.75 19.66 0.26
N ILE A 626 36.63 18.64 1.11
CA ILE A 626 37.65 18.25 2.09
C ILE A 626 38.13 16.83 1.81
N ASN A 627 39.44 16.65 1.70
CA ASN A 627 40.10 15.35 1.47
C ASN A 627 39.46 14.54 0.34
N SER A 628 39.05 15.22 -0.74
CA SER A 628 38.26 14.65 -1.83
C SER A 628 38.99 14.72 -3.17
N ILE A 629 38.57 13.89 -4.12
CA ILE A 629 39.16 13.80 -5.46
C ILE A 629 38.09 14.19 -6.48
N LEU A 630 38.38 15.19 -7.31
CA LEU A 630 37.59 15.56 -8.49
C LEU A 630 38.51 15.41 -9.71
N TRP A 631 38.29 14.37 -10.53
CA TRP A 631 39.22 14.00 -11.60
C TRP A 631 38.52 13.38 -12.82
N GLY A 632 39.01 13.61 -14.03
CA GLY A 632 38.51 12.95 -15.24
C GLY A 632 37.08 13.31 -15.62
N ASN A 633 36.49 14.31 -14.96
CA ASN A 633 35.16 14.78 -15.32
C ASN A 633 35.25 15.65 -16.58
N HIS A 634 34.28 15.54 -17.48
CA HIS A 634 34.40 16.14 -18.81
C HIS A 634 33.12 16.82 -19.29
N PRO A 635 33.20 18.06 -19.83
CA PRO A 635 32.25 18.52 -20.82
C PRO A 635 32.46 17.72 -22.11
N HIS A 636 31.41 17.43 -22.89
CA HIS A 636 31.48 16.53 -24.06
C HIS A 636 32.58 16.82 -25.11
N LEU A 637 33.22 18.00 -25.13
CA LEU A 637 34.12 18.42 -26.22
C LEU A 637 35.49 19.04 -25.85
N ASP A 638 35.84 19.29 -24.59
CA ASP A 638 37.13 19.90 -24.20
C ASP A 638 37.75 19.27 -22.93
N ALA A 639 39.06 19.50 -22.72
CA ALA A 639 39.93 18.83 -21.75
C ALA A 639 39.47 18.93 -20.27
N GLY A 640 39.93 17.98 -19.43
CA GLY A 640 39.71 17.91 -17.98
C GLY A 640 40.37 19.04 -17.19
N ASP A 641 40.05 20.28 -17.50
CA ASP A 641 40.49 21.43 -16.73
C ASP A 641 39.67 21.61 -15.45
N GLU A 642 40.08 22.53 -14.59
CA GLU A 642 39.44 22.81 -13.29
C GLU A 642 37.93 23.10 -13.43
N THR A 643 37.49 23.69 -14.55
CA THR A 643 36.09 24.04 -14.80
C THR A 643 35.22 22.84 -15.18
N ALA A 644 35.85 21.76 -15.67
CA ALA A 644 35.22 20.47 -15.89
C ALA A 644 35.01 19.69 -14.58
N GLN A 645 35.84 19.96 -13.57
CA GLN A 645 35.80 19.33 -12.25
C GLN A 645 34.82 20.04 -11.32
N PHE A 646 34.93 21.35 -11.19
CA PHE A 646 34.10 22.18 -10.33
C PHE A 646 33.63 23.45 -11.03
N SER A 647 32.41 23.87 -10.72
CA SER A 647 31.83 25.09 -11.31
C SER A 647 30.88 25.77 -10.33
N GLU A 648 30.84 27.10 -10.38
CA GLU A 648 29.99 27.92 -9.52
C GLU A 648 29.04 28.81 -10.31
N SER A 649 27.92 29.17 -9.69
CA SER A 649 26.96 30.13 -10.24
C SER A 649 26.23 30.89 -9.12
N GLY A 650 26.26 32.22 -9.18
CA GLY A 650 25.78 33.11 -8.11
C GLY A 650 26.88 34.10 -7.68
N VAL A 651 26.51 35.24 -7.07
CA VAL A 651 27.47 36.30 -6.72
C VAL A 651 27.76 36.28 -5.23
N GLY A 652 29.03 36.22 -4.84
CA GLY A 652 29.48 36.49 -3.46
C GLY A 652 29.43 35.31 -2.49
N VAL A 653 29.60 34.07 -2.96
CA VAL A 653 29.69 32.88 -2.11
C VAL A 653 31.14 32.39 -2.09
N GLU A 654 31.69 32.09 -0.91
CA GLU A 654 33.06 31.59 -0.76
C GLU A 654 33.06 30.06 -0.67
N HIS A 655 33.83 29.42 -1.54
CA HIS A 655 34.09 27.98 -1.54
C HIS A 655 35.43 27.67 -0.89
N GLU A 656 35.53 26.51 -0.23
CA GLU A 656 36.77 26.08 0.42
C GLU A 656 37.21 24.69 -0.09
N PHE A 657 38.49 24.58 -0.47
CA PHE A 657 39.11 23.30 -0.84
C PHE A 657 40.26 22.97 0.12
N VAL A 658 40.16 21.87 0.86
CA VAL A 658 41.12 21.48 1.90
C VAL A 658 41.65 20.08 1.64
N ASN A 659 42.96 19.94 1.39
CA ASN A 659 43.61 18.66 1.11
C ASN A 659 42.94 17.85 -0.02
N SER A 660 42.39 18.54 -1.02
CA SER A 660 41.64 17.91 -2.11
C SER A 660 42.45 17.93 -3.42
N VAL A 661 42.27 16.90 -4.24
CA VAL A 661 42.90 16.77 -5.57
C VAL A 661 41.87 17.19 -6.60
N VAL A 662 42.20 18.19 -7.42
CA VAL A 662 41.34 18.70 -8.49
C VAL A 662 42.15 18.75 -9.77
N GLU A 663 41.72 18.01 -10.79
CA GLU A 663 42.41 18.00 -12.09
C GLU A 663 42.48 19.42 -12.69
N GLY A 664 43.69 19.87 -13.04
CA GLY A 664 43.92 21.18 -13.66
C GLY A 664 43.79 22.38 -12.70
N TRP A 665 43.91 22.16 -11.39
CA TRP A 665 43.74 23.19 -10.35
C TRP A 665 44.56 24.47 -10.60
N SER A 666 43.87 25.61 -10.78
CA SER A 666 44.51 26.92 -10.94
C SER A 666 44.57 27.75 -9.66
N GLY A 667 43.89 27.29 -8.59
CA GLY A 667 43.74 28.04 -7.35
C GLY A 667 42.67 29.14 -7.44
N ALA A 668 41.76 29.04 -8.41
CA ALA A 668 40.65 29.98 -8.59
C ALA A 668 39.67 29.96 -7.41
N PHE A 669 39.60 28.84 -6.70
CA PHE A 669 38.78 28.66 -5.50
C PHE A 669 39.68 28.67 -4.25
N ASN A 670 39.29 29.38 -3.19
CA ASN A 670 40.12 29.51 -1.98
C ASN A 670 40.50 28.12 -1.42
N GLY A 671 41.79 27.89 -1.10
CA GLY A 671 42.20 26.62 -0.49
C GLY A 671 43.60 26.11 -0.85
N SER A 672 43.83 24.85 -0.52
CA SER A 672 45.09 24.09 -0.71
C SER A 672 44.91 22.90 -1.67
N GLY A 673 44.20 23.12 -2.78
CA GLY A 673 44.08 22.12 -3.85
C GLY A 673 45.46 21.76 -4.41
N LEU A 674 45.66 20.47 -4.68
CA LEU A 674 46.86 19.95 -5.34
C LEU A 674 46.53 19.59 -6.79
N ASP A 675 47.29 20.15 -7.72
CA ASP A 675 47.40 19.60 -9.08
C ASP A 675 48.39 18.43 -9.03
N ALA A 676 48.07 17.30 -9.68
CA ALA A 676 48.82 16.05 -9.53
C ALA A 676 50.02 15.93 -10.50
N ASP A 677 50.35 16.99 -11.25
CA ASP A 677 51.46 17.05 -12.20
C ASP A 677 52.85 17.30 -11.55
#